data_AF-A0A9E0DH40-F1
#
_entry.id   AF-A0A9E0DH40-F1
#
_cell.length_a   1.000
_cell.length_b   1.000
_cell.length_c   1.000
_cell.angle_alpha   90.00
_cell.angle_beta   90.00
_cell.angle_gamma   90.00
#
_symmetry.space_group_name_H-M   'P 1'
#
loop_
_entity.id
_entity.type
_entity.pdbx_description
1 polymer ?
#
loop_
_entity_poly.entity_id
_entity_poly.type
_entity_poly.pdbx_seq_one_letter_code
_entity_poly.pdbx_strand_id
1 'polypeptide(L)'
;AADAVWVFADEVSNSTARTQLVSRSAASGVNTLYVSVYSSTPNGAGRLMFDDTAIADLIQRAHVAGIEVWAAYGAPDWPQLGCALGAFPLQRMQEVIDFNAAKPTTTLDGVMLDVESSEGLDSSSRQALLALYECSLDMLKPAGVGMQTAIRFFWDETVEYPLTTRISQKVYEHVLDMDLHKVVVMGYRDFAGSGCPDDGIICLDQDEVVYAGAQGKPGVVLAGAETGVCDAECGGDGVTFLQEGQAVLNREAACVAEHFAGDPGFGGFAIHRYDDTYLSGSAAWPATNPDFPGSCHAVWVPTTTYQLSDDLFPNPERGFLYAKETHSGNNYAPLDETMLRTYRQDQGITLIKRYFYLDDFVSAPISQTYLDLMQADFDSLRRAGLKAVVRFAYANSKMTPTYGDADKLHILAHLTQLKPIIEANQDVIAVVEAGFIGNWGEWFYTDNFVADPYNPGEITDEDYANRWEVLEKILNVLPPERSVQLRTPFYKYKVFDTLAGWPATPLALPAADAHNGSDLARTGHHNDCFLGSDTDAGTFGALVPIAEDKNYLAAETQYVPMGGEVCDPDPDAVQSQIRFSCTDALAELERFHWSYLNVETGNYGLEVYNGWNEAGCLAEIQRRLGYRLTLTQGTYPDEVIRGNEMTVHIELQNVGWASPLNPRPVQLVLRHKLGGVIYTEPLPTDPRFWLADNAATYSIDHTFLTDPTMPVGVYELLLNLPDPEPILAGRPDYAIRLANQGVWEADTGYNNLRHTVIMSNGSSDVVPPTVSQVDTVADTGDGVLGEGETTGAAINQLRVIYSEDVRNTGATDAESVINPANYRLFGANLGAIGIDSVAYDGGNHTAILTLNDGNPLPEDSYIFTVVGNAIEDLVGNKLDGDGNGIGGDDFVLHFAVVNWSPDCSAAVPSVAAIWPVNHKFVAVNVLGVTDPQSDPLTITITGIWQDEPVDTDGDGKHMPDGQGIGTSTAQVRAERTGGGNGRLYHIDFVADDGNGGSCAGEVQVGVPHDKKDTPVDDGRLYDSTLVP
;
A
#
# COMPACT_ATOMS: atom_id res chain seq x y z
N ALA A 1 -24.65 -2.57 -19.36
CA ALA A 1 -24.82 -1.18 -19.80
C ALA A 1 -25.87 -0.51 -18.91
N ALA A 2 -25.94 0.81 -18.87
CA ALA A 2 -27.05 1.53 -18.24
C ALA A 2 -28.19 1.55 -19.26
N ASP A 3 -29.05 0.54 -19.27
CA ASP A 3 -30.04 0.37 -20.33
C ASP A 3 -30.97 1.57 -20.46
N ALA A 4 -31.43 2.12 -19.33
CA ALA A 4 -32.32 3.27 -19.35
C ALA A 4 -31.93 4.40 -18.40
N VAL A 5 -32.39 5.62 -18.69
CA VAL A 5 -32.25 6.77 -17.80
C VAL A 5 -33.52 7.63 -17.79
N TRP A 6 -33.91 8.16 -16.63
CA TRP A 6 -35.01 9.12 -16.51
C TRP A 6 -34.57 10.52 -16.90
N VAL A 7 -35.37 11.17 -17.73
CA VAL A 7 -35.13 12.49 -18.31
C VAL A 7 -36.33 13.40 -18.00
N PHE A 8 -36.06 14.62 -17.55
CA PHE A 8 -37.08 15.56 -17.10
C PHE A 8 -37.28 16.72 -18.09
N ALA A 9 -38.04 17.73 -17.68
CA ALA A 9 -38.62 18.73 -18.58
C ALA A 9 -37.59 19.67 -19.25
N ASP A 10 -36.47 19.95 -18.57
CA ASP A 10 -35.50 20.95 -19.02
C ASP A 10 -34.73 20.47 -20.26
N GLU A 11 -34.51 19.16 -20.35
CA GLU A 11 -33.78 18.49 -21.42
C GLU A 11 -34.60 18.40 -22.70
N VAL A 12 -35.93 18.37 -22.60
CA VAL A 12 -36.84 18.32 -23.75
C VAL A 12 -36.97 19.69 -24.40
N SER A 13 -37.05 20.76 -23.60
CA SER A 13 -37.41 22.10 -24.09
C SER A 13 -36.25 22.85 -24.78
N ASN A 14 -34.99 22.49 -24.48
CA ASN A 14 -33.79 23.15 -24.99
C ASN A 14 -33.03 22.31 -26.03
N SER A 15 -32.79 22.88 -27.22
CA SER A 15 -32.11 22.15 -28.32
C SER A 15 -30.66 21.75 -28.01
N THR A 16 -29.93 22.55 -27.23
CA THR A 16 -28.57 22.22 -26.79
C THR A 16 -28.62 21.06 -25.78
N ALA A 17 -29.55 21.12 -24.82
CA ALA A 17 -29.73 20.07 -23.82
C ALA A 17 -30.09 18.73 -24.47
N ARG A 18 -31.01 18.70 -25.45
CA ARG A 18 -31.31 17.49 -26.25
C ARG A 18 -30.08 16.89 -26.92
N THR A 19 -29.19 17.74 -27.43
CA THR A 19 -27.95 17.28 -28.09
C THR A 19 -26.98 16.68 -27.08
N GLN A 20 -26.84 17.32 -25.91
CA GLN A 20 -25.98 16.83 -24.83
C GLN A 20 -26.51 15.51 -24.28
N LEU A 21 -27.80 15.44 -23.96
CA LEU A 21 -28.47 14.22 -23.52
C LEU A 21 -28.16 13.05 -24.45
N VAL A 22 -28.50 13.17 -25.73
CA VAL A 22 -28.28 12.07 -26.68
C VAL A 22 -26.80 11.72 -26.83
N SER A 23 -25.91 12.71 -26.90
CA SER A 23 -24.47 12.46 -27.03
C SER A 23 -23.87 11.77 -25.82
N ARG A 24 -24.25 12.19 -24.62
CA ARG A 24 -23.74 11.65 -23.35
C ARG A 24 -24.30 10.25 -23.10
N SER A 25 -25.60 10.06 -23.33
CA SER A 25 -26.26 8.76 -23.26
C SER A 25 -25.62 7.76 -24.23
N ALA A 26 -25.42 8.13 -25.50
CA ALA A 26 -24.79 7.25 -26.49
C ALA A 26 -23.36 6.86 -26.12
N ALA A 27 -22.57 7.80 -25.61
CA ALA A 27 -21.21 7.55 -25.15
C ALA A 27 -21.12 6.72 -23.87
N SER A 28 -22.25 6.51 -23.18
CA SER A 28 -22.34 5.74 -21.93
C SER A 28 -23.08 4.41 -22.12
N GLY A 29 -23.37 4.02 -23.36
CA GLY A 29 -24.08 2.78 -23.67
C GLY A 29 -25.57 2.79 -23.29
N VAL A 30 -26.15 3.97 -23.05
CA VAL A 30 -27.59 4.10 -22.77
C VAL A 30 -28.40 3.87 -24.03
N ASN A 31 -29.35 2.93 -23.97
CA ASN A 31 -30.16 2.54 -25.12
C ASN A 31 -31.62 2.99 -25.02
N THR A 32 -32.08 3.48 -23.87
CA THR A 32 -33.46 3.91 -23.65
C THR A 32 -33.53 5.22 -22.84
N LEU A 33 -34.38 6.16 -23.25
CA LEU A 33 -34.71 7.38 -22.51
C LEU A 33 -36.16 7.34 -22.01
N TYR A 34 -36.37 7.42 -20.71
CA TYR A 34 -37.69 7.63 -20.10
C TYR A 34 -37.94 9.12 -19.94
N VAL A 35 -38.62 9.71 -20.92
CA VAL A 35 -38.76 11.17 -21.02
C VAL A 35 -40.09 11.59 -20.41
N SER A 36 -40.04 12.41 -19.36
CA SER A 36 -41.24 13.09 -18.84
C SER A 36 -41.74 14.08 -19.89
N VAL A 37 -42.77 13.67 -20.64
CA VAL A 37 -43.33 14.48 -21.74
C VAL A 37 -44.50 15.36 -21.30
N TYR A 38 -45.01 15.15 -20.08
CA TYR A 38 -46.22 15.80 -19.58
C TYR A 38 -46.04 17.31 -19.38
N SER A 39 -47.05 18.07 -19.80
CA SER A 39 -47.20 19.48 -19.50
C SER A 39 -48.59 19.76 -18.99
N SER A 40 -48.71 20.49 -17.87
CA SER A 40 -50.00 20.92 -17.33
C SER A 40 -50.75 21.91 -18.23
N THR A 41 -50.07 22.45 -19.25
CA THR A 41 -50.65 23.34 -20.26
C THR A 41 -50.66 22.63 -21.62
N PRO A 42 -51.81 22.58 -22.33
CA PRO A 42 -51.87 21.96 -23.64
C PRO A 42 -50.97 22.66 -24.66
N ASN A 43 -50.30 21.88 -25.51
CA ASN A 43 -49.50 22.39 -26.62
C ASN A 43 -50.37 22.87 -27.79
N GLY A 44 -49.74 23.31 -28.89
CA GLY A 44 -50.43 23.80 -30.08
C GLY A 44 -51.35 22.78 -30.78
N ALA A 45 -51.19 21.48 -30.50
CA ALA A 45 -52.05 20.40 -30.97
C ALA A 45 -53.15 20.01 -29.96
N GLY A 46 -53.21 20.66 -28.80
CA GLY A 46 -54.19 20.40 -27.74
C GLY A 46 -53.84 19.23 -26.82
N ARG A 47 -52.62 18.69 -26.88
CA ARG A 47 -52.14 17.61 -26.00
C ARG A 47 -51.50 18.18 -24.74
N LEU A 48 -51.66 17.52 -23.59
CA LEU A 48 -50.92 17.83 -22.35
C LEU A 48 -49.49 17.28 -22.39
N MET A 49 -48.79 17.62 -23.47
CA MET A 49 -47.38 17.27 -23.73
C MET A 49 -46.57 18.54 -23.98
N PHE A 50 -45.25 18.47 -23.87
CA PHE A 50 -44.37 19.51 -24.42
C PHE A 50 -44.59 19.70 -25.94
N ASP A 51 -43.94 20.72 -26.51
CA ASP A 51 -44.11 21.03 -27.93
C ASP A 51 -43.75 19.81 -28.81
N ASP A 52 -44.68 19.45 -29.70
CA ASP A 52 -44.53 18.30 -30.59
C ASP A 52 -43.25 18.34 -31.43
N THR A 53 -42.76 19.54 -31.79
CA THR A 53 -41.54 19.71 -32.60
C THR A 53 -40.31 19.45 -31.75
N ALA A 54 -40.31 19.87 -30.48
CA ALA A 54 -39.22 19.60 -29.55
C ALA A 54 -39.10 18.11 -29.24
N ILE A 55 -40.23 17.43 -28.99
CA ILE A 55 -40.26 15.97 -28.78
C ILE A 55 -39.79 15.23 -30.04
N ALA A 56 -40.29 15.60 -31.22
CA ALA A 56 -39.85 14.99 -32.48
C ALA A 56 -38.36 15.19 -32.77
N ASP A 57 -37.79 16.36 -32.43
CA ASP A 57 -36.35 16.63 -32.56
C ASP A 57 -35.50 15.79 -31.58
N LEU A 58 -35.97 15.55 -30.35
CA LEU A 58 -35.31 14.62 -29.42
C LEU A 58 -35.28 13.21 -29.99
N ILE A 59 -36.45 12.70 -30.40
CA ILE A 59 -36.62 11.36 -30.97
C ILE A 59 -35.70 11.18 -32.18
N GLN A 60 -35.69 12.15 -33.10
CA GLN A 60 -34.85 12.08 -34.29
C GLN A 60 -33.35 11.96 -33.95
N ARG A 61 -32.87 12.66 -32.91
CA ARG A 61 -31.47 12.59 -32.46
C ARG A 61 -31.19 11.26 -31.78
N ALA A 62 -32.06 10.83 -30.87
CA ALA A 62 -31.93 9.58 -30.13
C ALA A 62 -31.93 8.37 -31.07
N HIS A 63 -32.89 8.29 -32.00
CA HIS A 63 -32.97 7.21 -32.99
C HIS A 63 -31.74 7.13 -33.90
N VAL A 64 -31.15 8.28 -34.26
CA VAL A 64 -29.88 8.30 -35.03
C VAL A 64 -28.71 7.73 -34.22
N ALA A 65 -28.74 7.89 -32.89
CA ALA A 65 -27.77 7.30 -31.98
C ALA A 65 -28.12 5.87 -31.55
N GLY A 66 -29.23 5.29 -32.04
CA GLY A 66 -29.69 3.95 -31.67
C GLY A 66 -30.35 3.87 -30.29
N ILE A 67 -30.91 4.98 -29.80
CA ILE A 67 -31.52 5.11 -28.48
C ILE A 67 -33.04 5.25 -28.61
N GLU A 68 -33.80 4.42 -27.90
CA GLU A 68 -35.27 4.47 -27.82
C GLU A 68 -35.75 5.63 -26.93
N VAL A 69 -36.93 6.17 -27.24
CA VAL A 69 -37.55 7.26 -26.48
C VAL A 69 -38.97 6.89 -26.09
N TRP A 70 -39.17 6.76 -24.78
CA TRP A 70 -40.42 6.33 -24.17
C TRP A 70 -41.04 7.49 -23.39
N ALA A 71 -42.33 7.72 -23.56
CA ALA A 71 -43.06 8.73 -22.80
C ALA A 71 -43.27 8.25 -21.36
N ALA A 72 -42.61 8.89 -20.40
CA ALA A 72 -42.77 8.61 -18.98
C ALA A 72 -44.00 9.35 -18.43
N TYR A 73 -44.87 8.59 -17.78
CA TYR A 73 -46.12 9.06 -17.18
C TYR A 73 -46.41 8.33 -15.88
N GLY A 74 -46.99 9.03 -14.92
CA GLY A 74 -47.56 8.40 -13.73
C GLY A 74 -47.81 9.39 -12.61
N ALA A 75 -48.69 9.03 -11.69
CA ALA A 75 -48.83 9.70 -10.40
C ALA A 75 -49.47 8.74 -9.38
N PRO A 76 -49.27 8.95 -8.07
CA PRO A 76 -49.73 8.03 -7.03
C PRO A 76 -51.25 7.75 -7.02
N ASP A 77 -52.07 8.66 -7.55
CA ASP A 77 -53.53 8.61 -7.53
C ASP A 77 -54.17 7.98 -8.78
N TRP A 78 -53.35 7.59 -9.77
CA TRP A 78 -53.84 7.04 -11.03
C TRP A 78 -54.70 5.78 -10.92
N PRO A 79 -54.39 4.81 -10.02
CA PRO A 79 -55.25 3.66 -9.81
C PRO A 79 -56.69 4.05 -9.41
N GLN A 80 -56.87 5.12 -8.64
CA GLN A 80 -58.17 5.62 -8.19
C GLN A 80 -58.91 6.39 -9.29
N LEU A 81 -58.17 7.07 -10.18
CA LEU A 81 -58.74 7.68 -11.38
C LEU A 81 -59.24 6.62 -12.38
N GLY A 82 -58.63 5.43 -12.35
CA GLY A 82 -59.00 4.27 -13.16
C GLY A 82 -58.79 4.51 -14.66
N CYS A 83 -59.41 3.65 -15.47
CA CYS A 83 -59.20 3.65 -16.91
C CYS A 83 -60.48 3.55 -17.75
N ALA A 84 -61.57 4.15 -17.27
CA ALA A 84 -62.73 4.38 -18.13
C ALA A 84 -62.33 5.22 -19.36
N LEU A 85 -63.01 5.04 -20.49
CA LEU A 85 -62.80 5.88 -21.67
C LEU A 85 -62.99 7.36 -21.32
N GLY A 86 -61.92 8.14 -21.45
CA GLY A 86 -61.87 9.56 -21.06
C GLY A 86 -61.35 9.84 -19.65
N ALA A 87 -60.99 8.82 -18.88
CA ALA A 87 -60.24 8.98 -17.63
C ALA A 87 -58.85 9.57 -17.92
N PHE A 88 -58.32 10.33 -16.95
CA PHE A 88 -57.08 11.08 -17.12
C PHE A 88 -55.89 10.20 -17.55
N PRO A 89 -55.64 9.00 -16.97
CA PRO A 89 -54.55 8.14 -17.41
C PRO A 89 -54.66 7.70 -18.89
N LEU A 90 -55.85 7.25 -19.32
CA LEU A 90 -56.09 6.78 -20.69
C LEU A 90 -56.06 7.93 -21.71
N GLN A 91 -56.35 9.16 -21.29
CA GLN A 91 -56.11 10.34 -22.13
C GLN A 91 -54.62 10.56 -22.39
N ARG A 92 -53.72 10.29 -21.42
CA ARG A 92 -52.27 10.36 -21.66
C ARG A 92 -51.80 9.29 -22.65
N MET A 93 -52.39 8.10 -22.60
CA MET A 93 -52.11 7.04 -23.59
C MET A 93 -52.59 7.45 -24.99
N GLN A 94 -53.77 8.05 -25.10
CA GLN A 94 -54.29 8.59 -26.36
C GLN A 94 -53.37 9.66 -26.95
N GLU A 95 -52.80 10.52 -26.11
CA GLU A 95 -51.90 11.59 -26.57
C GLU A 95 -50.66 11.04 -27.26
N VAL A 96 -50.10 9.92 -26.77
CA VAL A 96 -48.96 9.24 -27.42
C VAL A 96 -49.37 8.63 -28.76
N ILE A 97 -50.54 7.99 -28.84
CA ILE A 97 -51.10 7.47 -30.09
C ILE A 97 -51.30 8.60 -31.11
N ASP A 98 -51.89 9.71 -30.67
CA ASP A 98 -52.16 10.87 -31.52
C ASP A 98 -50.87 11.59 -31.95
N PHE A 99 -49.87 11.64 -31.07
CA PHE A 99 -48.55 12.16 -31.39
C PHE A 99 -47.86 11.29 -32.46
N ASN A 100 -47.82 9.97 -32.27
CA ASN A 100 -47.21 9.04 -33.21
C ASN A 100 -47.91 9.07 -34.58
N ALA A 101 -49.24 9.15 -34.60
CA ALA A 101 -50.02 9.31 -35.83
C ALA A 101 -49.70 10.65 -36.54
N ALA A 102 -49.44 11.72 -35.79
CA ALA A 102 -49.07 13.03 -36.34
C ALA A 102 -47.58 13.11 -36.77
N LYS A 103 -46.70 12.27 -36.21
CA LYS A 103 -45.24 12.27 -36.41
C LYS A 103 -44.70 10.88 -36.83
N PRO A 104 -45.13 10.32 -37.98
CA PRO A 104 -44.86 8.92 -38.34
C PRO A 104 -43.39 8.57 -38.62
N THR A 105 -42.50 9.56 -38.69
CA THR A 105 -41.05 9.37 -38.90
C THR A 105 -40.21 9.57 -37.64
N THR A 106 -40.82 10.04 -36.55
CA THR A 106 -40.19 10.35 -35.27
C THR A 106 -41.19 10.00 -34.17
N THR A 107 -41.58 8.73 -34.12
CA THR A 107 -42.55 8.20 -33.17
C THR A 107 -41.88 7.91 -31.83
N LEU A 108 -42.60 8.13 -30.74
CA LEU A 108 -42.26 7.55 -29.44
C LEU A 108 -42.34 6.02 -29.56
N ASP A 109 -41.36 5.33 -28.98
CA ASP A 109 -41.26 3.86 -29.04
C ASP A 109 -42.30 3.20 -28.11
N GLY A 110 -42.68 3.90 -27.04
CA GLY A 110 -43.79 3.49 -26.19
C GLY A 110 -44.05 4.40 -25.00
N VAL A 111 -44.71 3.83 -23.99
CA VAL A 111 -45.02 4.48 -22.72
C VAL A 111 -44.32 3.75 -21.57
N MET A 112 -43.65 4.51 -20.71
CA MET A 112 -43.18 4.04 -19.39
C MET A 112 -44.16 4.53 -18.32
N LEU A 113 -44.83 3.61 -17.64
CA LEU A 113 -45.74 3.92 -16.53
C LEU A 113 -45.01 3.85 -15.18
N ASP A 114 -44.76 5.01 -14.60
CA ASP A 114 -44.10 5.21 -13.31
C ASP A 114 -45.13 5.58 -12.23
N VAL A 115 -45.94 4.59 -11.84
CA VAL A 115 -47.11 4.80 -10.95
C VAL A 115 -46.74 4.45 -9.52
N GLU A 116 -46.22 5.44 -8.80
CA GLU A 116 -45.82 5.32 -7.40
C GLU A 116 -46.99 5.46 -6.41
N SER A 117 -47.91 4.48 -6.39
CA SER A 117 -49.03 4.52 -5.45
C SER A 117 -48.58 4.55 -3.98
N SER A 118 -49.28 5.33 -3.14
CA SER A 118 -48.96 5.50 -1.71
C SER A 118 -48.83 4.18 -0.94
N GLU A 119 -47.97 4.15 0.08
CA GLU A 119 -47.75 2.98 0.94
C GLU A 119 -49.03 2.48 1.63
N GLY A 120 -49.14 1.16 1.82
CA GLY A 120 -50.25 0.53 2.55
C GLY A 120 -51.52 0.30 1.73
N LEU A 121 -51.40 0.17 0.41
CA LEU A 121 -52.52 -0.20 -0.46
C LEU A 121 -53.21 -1.48 0.03
N ASP A 122 -54.54 -1.48 0.15
CA ASP A 122 -55.27 -2.71 0.35
C ASP A 122 -55.33 -3.55 -0.95
N SER A 123 -55.83 -4.79 -0.86
CA SER A 123 -55.98 -5.66 -2.04
C SER A 123 -56.79 -5.01 -3.17
N SER A 124 -57.74 -4.12 -2.85
CA SER A 124 -58.58 -3.45 -3.84
C SER A 124 -57.82 -2.41 -4.64
N SER A 125 -56.90 -1.70 -4.00
CA SER A 125 -56.07 -0.68 -4.64
C SER A 125 -55.01 -1.31 -5.56
N ARG A 126 -54.47 -2.47 -5.17
CA ARG A 126 -53.58 -3.27 -6.05
C ARG A 126 -54.31 -3.83 -7.26
N GLN A 127 -55.53 -4.32 -7.08
CA GLN A 127 -56.39 -4.72 -8.21
C GLN A 127 -56.68 -3.55 -9.14
N ALA A 128 -56.87 -2.33 -8.60
CA ALA A 128 -57.07 -1.14 -9.41
C ALA A 128 -55.82 -0.73 -10.21
N LEU A 129 -54.63 -0.90 -9.63
CA LEU A 129 -53.36 -0.70 -10.33
C LEU A 129 -53.16 -1.72 -11.46
N LEU A 130 -53.38 -3.01 -11.20
CA LEU A 130 -53.31 -4.06 -12.23
C LEU A 130 -54.33 -3.81 -13.35
N ALA A 131 -55.55 -3.39 -12.98
CA ALA A 131 -56.57 -2.99 -13.95
C ALA A 131 -56.10 -1.83 -14.82
N LEU A 132 -55.49 -0.79 -14.23
CA LEU A 132 -54.94 0.35 -14.95
C LEU A 132 -53.86 -0.07 -15.97
N TYR A 133 -52.97 -0.99 -15.61
CA TYR A 133 -51.95 -1.51 -16.53
C TYR A 133 -52.58 -2.32 -17.68
N GLU A 134 -53.51 -3.23 -17.38
CA GLU A 134 -54.17 -4.05 -18.40
C GLU A 134 -54.93 -3.20 -19.42
N CYS A 135 -55.74 -2.23 -18.98
CA CYS A 135 -56.49 -1.39 -19.91
C CYS A 135 -55.60 -0.38 -20.67
N SER A 136 -54.46 0.03 -20.10
CA SER A 136 -53.48 0.85 -20.82
C SER A 136 -52.85 0.02 -21.95
N LEU A 137 -52.50 -1.24 -21.70
CA LEU A 137 -52.05 -2.18 -22.74
C LEU A 137 -53.10 -2.41 -23.82
N ASP A 138 -54.36 -2.66 -23.43
CA ASP A 138 -55.47 -2.85 -24.38
C ASP A 138 -55.67 -1.65 -25.30
N MET A 139 -55.35 -0.45 -24.82
CA MET A 139 -55.41 0.78 -25.61
C MET A 139 -54.21 0.95 -26.54
N LEU A 140 -52.99 0.72 -26.04
CA LEU A 140 -51.74 0.98 -26.76
C LEU A 140 -51.44 -0.08 -27.83
N LYS A 141 -51.71 -1.36 -27.52
CA LYS A 141 -51.35 -2.50 -28.36
C LYS A 141 -51.97 -2.47 -29.77
N PRO A 142 -53.27 -2.15 -29.96
CA PRO A 142 -53.85 -2.01 -31.30
C PRO A 142 -53.25 -0.87 -32.13
N ALA A 143 -52.67 0.14 -31.46
CA ALA A 143 -51.98 1.26 -32.10
C ALA A 143 -50.50 0.96 -32.40
N GLY A 144 -49.99 -0.21 -31.99
CA GLY A 144 -48.59 -0.59 -32.17
C GLY A 144 -47.63 0.19 -31.26
N VAL A 145 -48.11 0.69 -30.12
CA VAL A 145 -47.30 1.42 -29.13
C VAL A 145 -46.96 0.48 -27.99
N GLY A 146 -45.67 0.37 -27.63
CA GLY A 146 -45.21 -0.49 -26.53
C GLY A 146 -45.55 0.09 -25.15
N MET A 147 -45.50 -0.76 -24.11
CA MET A 147 -45.60 -0.33 -22.72
C MET A 147 -44.52 -0.97 -21.85
N GLN A 148 -43.98 -0.18 -20.92
CA GLN A 148 -43.10 -0.56 -19.83
C GLN A 148 -43.67 0.00 -18.52
N THR A 149 -43.23 -0.51 -17.38
CA THR A 149 -43.65 0.04 -16.08
C THR A 149 -42.51 0.00 -15.06
N ALA A 150 -42.52 0.95 -14.11
CA ALA A 150 -41.73 0.90 -12.90
C ALA A 150 -42.61 0.40 -11.74
N ILE A 151 -42.08 -0.53 -10.95
CA ILE A 151 -42.79 -1.16 -9.83
C ILE A 151 -41.98 -1.05 -8.55
N ARG A 152 -42.64 -1.06 -7.40
CA ARG A 152 -41.96 -1.09 -6.09
C ARG A 152 -41.60 -2.53 -5.71
N PHE A 153 -40.44 -2.71 -5.09
CA PHE A 153 -39.83 -4.00 -4.73
C PHE A 153 -40.62 -4.82 -3.68
N PHE A 154 -41.47 -4.20 -2.86
CA PHE A 154 -42.27 -4.89 -1.83
C PHE A 154 -43.70 -5.23 -2.30
N TRP A 155 -43.92 -5.41 -3.60
CA TRP A 155 -45.21 -5.84 -4.16
C TRP A 155 -45.35 -7.38 -4.17
N ASP A 156 -44.93 -8.00 -3.07
CA ASP A 156 -44.89 -9.45 -2.85
C ASP A 156 -46.20 -10.03 -2.31
N GLU A 157 -47.18 -9.17 -2.00
CA GLU A 157 -48.49 -9.60 -1.51
C GLU A 157 -49.33 -10.30 -2.60
N THR A 158 -50.04 -11.35 -2.19
CA THR A 158 -50.93 -12.11 -3.07
C THR A 158 -52.29 -11.44 -3.23
N VAL A 159 -52.74 -11.27 -4.47
CA VAL A 159 -54.08 -10.76 -4.81
C VAL A 159 -54.78 -11.64 -5.86
N GLU A 160 -56.11 -11.72 -5.77
CA GLU A 160 -56.94 -12.36 -6.82
C GLU A 160 -57.19 -11.38 -7.97
N TYR A 161 -56.62 -11.63 -9.15
CA TYR A 161 -56.80 -10.79 -10.34
C TYR A 161 -56.75 -11.63 -11.64
N PRO A 162 -57.44 -11.26 -12.73
CA PRO A 162 -58.54 -10.30 -12.80
C PRO A 162 -59.75 -10.78 -11.99
N LEU A 163 -60.65 -9.86 -11.60
CA LEU A 163 -61.83 -10.16 -10.76
C LEU A 163 -62.77 -11.22 -11.36
N THR A 164 -62.64 -11.50 -12.66
CA THR A 164 -63.43 -12.48 -13.42
C THR A 164 -62.90 -13.91 -13.27
N THR A 165 -61.59 -14.11 -13.29
CA THR A 165 -60.94 -15.44 -13.22
C THR A 165 -60.35 -15.74 -11.85
N ARG A 166 -60.07 -14.71 -11.03
CA ARG A 166 -59.57 -14.78 -9.66
C ARG A 166 -58.29 -15.61 -9.53
N ILE A 167 -57.33 -15.38 -10.43
CA ILE A 167 -56.01 -16.01 -10.32
C ILE A 167 -55.30 -15.39 -9.12
N SER A 168 -54.86 -16.23 -8.18
CA SER A 168 -54.24 -15.82 -6.93
C SER A 168 -52.73 -15.96 -7.06
N GLN A 169 -52.03 -14.84 -7.14
CA GLN A 169 -50.58 -14.74 -7.28
C GLN A 169 -50.11 -13.37 -6.78
N LYS A 170 -48.80 -13.17 -6.63
CA LYS A 170 -48.23 -11.91 -6.15
C LYS A 170 -48.46 -10.79 -7.15
N VAL A 171 -48.47 -9.53 -6.69
CA VAL A 171 -48.72 -8.38 -7.59
C VAL A 171 -47.66 -8.29 -8.68
N TYR A 172 -46.37 -8.42 -8.35
CA TYR A 172 -45.31 -8.37 -9.36
C TYR A 172 -45.43 -9.52 -10.39
N GLU A 173 -45.93 -10.70 -9.98
CA GLU A 173 -46.16 -11.84 -10.88
C GLU A 173 -47.26 -11.50 -11.91
N HIS A 174 -48.37 -10.88 -11.46
CA HIS A 174 -49.40 -10.37 -12.38
C HIS A 174 -48.83 -9.35 -13.36
N VAL A 175 -47.99 -8.43 -12.90
CA VAL A 175 -47.35 -7.43 -13.79
C VAL A 175 -46.44 -8.14 -14.80
N LEU A 176 -45.56 -9.03 -14.33
CA LEU A 176 -44.62 -9.76 -15.18
C LEU A 176 -45.31 -10.70 -16.16
N ASP A 177 -46.54 -11.14 -15.91
CA ASP A 177 -47.34 -11.93 -16.87
C ASP A 177 -47.90 -11.08 -18.02
N MET A 178 -48.03 -9.77 -17.85
CA MET A 178 -48.52 -8.85 -18.89
C MET A 178 -47.55 -8.73 -20.08
N ASP A 179 -48.06 -8.22 -21.20
CA ASP A 179 -47.31 -8.02 -22.45
C ASP A 179 -46.49 -6.72 -22.43
N LEU A 180 -45.54 -6.64 -21.50
CA LEU A 180 -44.65 -5.50 -21.25
C LEU A 180 -43.30 -5.69 -21.94
N HIS A 181 -42.68 -4.60 -22.41
CA HIS A 181 -41.31 -4.64 -22.96
C HIS A 181 -40.25 -4.81 -21.87
N LYS A 182 -40.37 -4.03 -20.78
CA LYS A 182 -39.49 -4.03 -19.62
C LYS A 182 -40.29 -3.69 -18.36
N VAL A 183 -39.79 -4.16 -17.23
CA VAL A 183 -40.26 -3.83 -15.88
C VAL A 183 -39.06 -3.33 -15.08
N VAL A 184 -39.11 -2.09 -14.60
CA VAL A 184 -38.07 -1.57 -13.70
C VAL A 184 -38.49 -1.82 -12.26
N VAL A 185 -37.64 -2.50 -11.48
CA VAL A 185 -37.83 -2.61 -10.04
C VAL A 185 -37.15 -1.42 -9.39
N MET A 186 -37.91 -0.59 -8.68
CA MET A 186 -37.37 0.57 -7.95
C MET A 186 -36.76 0.12 -6.61
N GLY A 187 -35.80 -0.80 -6.68
CA GLY A 187 -35.08 -1.34 -5.52
C GLY A 187 -34.16 -0.33 -4.83
N TYR A 188 -33.82 0.78 -5.48
CA TYR A 188 -33.07 1.95 -5.00
C TYR A 188 -32.34 1.75 -3.66
N ARG A 189 -31.23 1.01 -3.72
CA ARG A 189 -30.23 0.94 -2.66
C ARG A 189 -28.89 1.35 -3.24
N ASP A 190 -28.04 1.94 -2.42
CA ASP A 190 -26.68 2.33 -2.82
C ASP A 190 -25.65 1.20 -2.67
N PHE A 191 -26.12 -0.05 -2.51
CA PHE A 191 -25.30 -1.25 -2.42
C PHE A 191 -26.01 -2.49 -3.00
N ALA A 192 -25.24 -3.43 -3.54
CA ALA A 192 -25.74 -4.65 -4.16
C ALA A 192 -26.33 -5.63 -3.12
N GLY A 193 -25.66 -5.82 -1.98
CA GLY A 193 -25.98 -6.82 -0.96
C GLY A 193 -25.37 -8.19 -1.25
N SER A 194 -25.24 -9.05 -0.23
CA SER A 194 -24.65 -10.39 -0.36
C SER A 194 -25.69 -11.51 -0.55
N GLY A 195 -26.96 -11.12 -0.73
CA GLY A 195 -28.13 -11.98 -0.89
C GLY A 195 -29.34 -11.44 -0.13
N CYS A 196 -30.38 -12.27 0.04
CA CYS A 196 -31.63 -11.88 0.68
C CYS A 196 -31.64 -11.65 2.22
N PRO A 197 -30.54 -11.80 2.99
CA PRO A 197 -30.47 -11.27 4.35
C PRO A 197 -30.28 -9.75 4.42
N ASP A 198 -29.72 -9.16 3.38
CA ASP A 198 -29.37 -7.74 3.32
C ASP A 198 -30.46 -6.98 2.56
N ASP A 199 -30.82 -5.78 3.01
CA ASP A 199 -31.79 -4.90 2.32
C ASP A 199 -31.16 -4.22 1.09
N GLY A 200 -30.40 -4.95 0.28
CA GLY A 200 -29.67 -4.45 -0.91
C GLY A 200 -30.36 -4.80 -2.23
N ILE A 201 -29.90 -4.22 -3.34
CA ILE A 201 -30.54 -4.36 -4.67
C ILE A 201 -30.80 -5.83 -5.04
N ILE A 202 -29.84 -6.73 -4.80
CA ILE A 202 -29.98 -8.16 -5.10
C ILE A 202 -31.18 -8.75 -4.38
N CYS A 203 -31.36 -8.45 -3.09
CA CYS A 203 -32.48 -8.98 -2.32
C CYS A 203 -33.82 -8.47 -2.86
N LEU A 204 -33.87 -7.18 -3.20
CA LEU A 204 -35.10 -6.50 -3.57
C LEU A 204 -35.59 -6.83 -4.98
N ASP A 205 -34.69 -7.27 -5.86
CA ASP A 205 -35.00 -7.56 -7.25
C ASP A 205 -35.06 -9.07 -7.58
N GLN A 206 -34.59 -9.93 -6.66
CA GLN A 206 -34.41 -11.37 -6.88
C GLN A 206 -35.71 -12.06 -7.34
N ASP A 207 -36.82 -11.77 -6.67
CA ASP A 207 -38.09 -12.47 -6.86
C ASP A 207 -38.66 -12.21 -8.26
N GLU A 208 -38.58 -10.97 -8.73
CA GLU A 208 -38.99 -10.51 -10.06
C GLU A 208 -38.10 -11.09 -11.16
N VAL A 209 -36.78 -11.01 -10.99
CA VAL A 209 -35.78 -11.51 -11.95
C VAL A 209 -35.96 -13.01 -12.19
N VAL A 210 -36.06 -13.79 -11.10
CA VAL A 210 -36.23 -15.25 -11.17
C VAL A 210 -37.56 -15.62 -11.80
N TYR A 211 -38.65 -14.94 -11.40
CA TYR A 211 -39.97 -15.20 -11.95
C TYR A 211 -40.03 -14.92 -13.45
N ALA A 212 -39.50 -13.79 -13.91
CA ALA A 212 -39.44 -13.44 -15.34
C ALA A 212 -38.67 -14.49 -16.14
N GLY A 213 -37.52 -14.95 -15.62
CA GLY A 213 -36.76 -16.04 -16.22
C GLY A 213 -37.56 -17.34 -16.33
N ALA A 214 -38.28 -17.72 -15.28
CA ALA A 214 -39.13 -18.91 -15.26
C ALA A 214 -40.31 -18.84 -16.24
N GLN A 215 -40.85 -17.65 -16.51
CA GLN A 215 -41.89 -17.42 -17.53
C GLN A 215 -41.34 -17.36 -18.97
N GLY A 216 -40.03 -17.52 -19.16
CA GLY A 216 -39.39 -17.45 -20.48
C GLY A 216 -39.39 -16.04 -21.07
N LYS A 217 -39.27 -15.02 -20.20
CA LYS A 217 -39.22 -13.60 -20.57
C LYS A 217 -37.81 -13.04 -20.35
N PRO A 218 -36.86 -13.28 -21.28
CA PRO A 218 -35.47 -12.92 -21.06
C PRO A 218 -35.24 -11.41 -21.09
N GLY A 219 -34.45 -10.91 -20.15
CA GLY A 219 -34.05 -9.51 -20.07
C GLY A 219 -35.18 -8.53 -19.81
N VAL A 220 -36.33 -8.97 -19.27
CA VAL A 220 -37.48 -8.07 -19.04
C VAL A 220 -37.29 -7.19 -17.81
N VAL A 221 -36.58 -7.64 -16.79
CA VAL A 221 -36.45 -6.91 -15.52
C VAL A 221 -35.20 -6.02 -15.53
N LEU A 222 -35.35 -4.75 -15.21
CA LEU A 222 -34.24 -3.81 -15.00
C LEU A 222 -34.15 -3.45 -13.52
N ALA A 223 -32.93 -3.45 -12.97
CA ALA A 223 -32.66 -2.95 -11.62
C ALA A 223 -32.61 -1.42 -11.62
N GLY A 224 -33.42 -0.80 -10.77
CA GLY A 224 -33.44 0.66 -10.59
C GLY A 224 -32.32 1.12 -9.67
N ALA A 225 -31.58 2.15 -10.07
CA ALA A 225 -30.61 2.84 -9.21
C ALA A 225 -30.91 4.34 -9.13
N GLU A 226 -30.91 4.87 -7.90
CA GLU A 226 -31.11 6.30 -7.63
C GLU A 226 -29.75 6.99 -7.48
N THR A 227 -29.62 8.17 -8.06
CA THR A 227 -28.38 8.97 -8.08
C THR A 227 -28.66 10.43 -7.73
N GLY A 228 -29.91 10.84 -7.59
CA GLY A 228 -30.33 12.21 -7.29
C GLY A 228 -30.30 12.57 -5.81
N VAL A 229 -30.61 13.84 -5.52
CA VAL A 229 -30.77 14.32 -4.14
C VAL A 229 -32.01 13.67 -3.53
N CYS A 230 -31.78 12.91 -2.47
CA CYS A 230 -32.82 12.24 -1.72
C CYS A 230 -33.36 13.17 -0.62
N ASP A 231 -34.63 13.56 -0.70
CA ASP A 231 -35.31 14.25 0.39
C ASP A 231 -35.93 13.23 1.38
N ALA A 232 -36.63 13.71 2.40
CA ALA A 232 -37.22 12.86 3.43
C ALA A 232 -38.25 11.85 2.91
N GLU A 233 -38.67 11.94 1.65
CA GLU A 233 -39.70 11.08 1.05
C GLU A 233 -39.13 9.85 0.32
N CYS A 234 -37.82 9.81 0.00
CA CYS A 234 -37.20 8.69 -0.73
C CYS A 234 -36.63 7.56 0.15
N GLY A 235 -36.47 7.75 1.48
CA GLY A 235 -36.12 6.66 2.41
C GLY A 235 -34.88 6.80 3.31
N GLY A 236 -34.16 7.93 3.31
CA GLY A 236 -33.00 8.16 4.20
C GLY A 236 -31.65 7.67 3.63
N ASP A 237 -30.64 7.51 4.50
CA ASP A 237 -29.31 7.00 4.11
C ASP A 237 -29.43 5.57 3.55
N GLY A 238 -28.69 5.23 2.48
CA GLY A 238 -28.70 3.89 1.88
C GLY A 238 -29.51 3.75 0.57
N VAL A 239 -30.14 4.81 0.07
CA VAL A 239 -31.07 4.77 -1.08
C VAL A 239 -30.46 5.30 -2.38
N THR A 240 -29.56 6.28 -2.30
CA THR A 240 -29.03 7.01 -3.45
C THR A 240 -27.51 6.92 -3.51
N PHE A 241 -26.97 6.75 -4.72
CA PHE A 241 -25.53 6.78 -4.99
C PHE A 241 -24.95 8.20 -5.01
N LEU A 242 -25.74 9.26 -4.77
CA LEU A 242 -25.29 10.64 -4.90
C LEU A 242 -24.01 10.95 -4.09
N GLN A 243 -23.99 10.56 -2.82
CA GLN A 243 -22.87 10.78 -1.90
C GLN A 243 -21.70 9.84 -2.18
N GLU A 244 -21.99 8.66 -2.74
CA GLU A 244 -21.01 7.60 -3.03
C GLU A 244 -20.26 7.81 -4.36
N GLY A 245 -20.89 8.48 -5.32
CA GLY A 245 -20.32 8.85 -6.60
C GLY A 245 -20.36 7.73 -7.67
N GLN A 246 -19.98 8.10 -8.91
CA GLN A 246 -20.09 7.21 -10.08
C GLN A 246 -19.30 5.90 -9.93
N ALA A 247 -18.13 5.93 -9.29
CA ALA A 247 -17.30 4.74 -9.14
C ALA A 247 -17.97 3.66 -8.27
N VAL A 248 -18.64 4.06 -7.18
CA VAL A 248 -19.39 3.15 -6.32
C VAL A 248 -20.63 2.63 -7.04
N LEU A 249 -21.37 3.50 -7.74
CA LEU A 249 -22.47 3.07 -8.61
C LEU A 249 -22.03 1.98 -9.61
N ASN A 250 -20.90 2.19 -10.30
CA ASN A 250 -20.39 1.23 -11.29
C ASN A 250 -20.04 -0.12 -10.64
N ARG A 251 -19.45 -0.12 -9.45
CA ARG A 251 -19.06 -1.34 -8.70
C ARG A 251 -20.29 -2.12 -8.23
N GLU A 252 -21.20 -1.47 -7.53
CA GLU A 252 -22.38 -2.14 -6.96
C GLU A 252 -23.28 -2.67 -8.09
N ALA A 253 -23.45 -1.92 -9.17
CA ALA A 253 -24.14 -2.42 -10.36
C ALA A 253 -23.42 -3.64 -10.98
N ALA A 254 -22.09 -3.69 -10.96
CA ALA A 254 -21.37 -4.87 -11.42
C ALA A 254 -21.64 -6.09 -10.53
N CYS A 255 -21.77 -5.92 -9.22
CA CYS A 255 -22.16 -7.02 -8.33
C CYS A 255 -23.57 -7.52 -8.55
N VAL A 256 -24.52 -6.63 -8.77
CA VAL A 256 -25.87 -7.01 -9.16
C VAL A 256 -25.85 -7.80 -10.48
N ALA A 257 -25.09 -7.32 -11.47
CA ALA A 257 -24.99 -7.96 -12.78
C ALA A 257 -24.32 -9.33 -12.71
N GLU A 258 -23.26 -9.48 -11.91
CA GLU A 258 -22.57 -10.76 -11.70
C GLU A 258 -23.47 -11.76 -10.99
N HIS A 259 -24.17 -11.32 -9.94
CA HIS A 259 -25.12 -12.17 -9.21
C HIS A 259 -26.22 -12.72 -10.13
N PHE A 260 -26.80 -11.87 -10.98
CA PHE A 260 -27.84 -12.28 -11.92
C PHE A 260 -27.32 -12.79 -13.27
N ALA A 261 -26.01 -13.01 -13.45
CA ALA A 261 -25.45 -13.45 -14.74
C ALA A 261 -26.03 -14.79 -15.23
N GLY A 262 -26.49 -15.64 -14.30
CA GLY A 262 -27.15 -16.91 -14.59
C GLY A 262 -28.68 -16.81 -14.76
N ASP A 263 -29.29 -15.68 -14.45
CA ASP A 263 -30.74 -15.50 -14.42
C ASP A 263 -31.23 -14.79 -15.70
N PRO A 264 -31.89 -15.52 -16.63
CA PRO A 264 -32.24 -14.95 -17.93
C PRO A 264 -33.25 -13.81 -17.84
N GLY A 265 -33.97 -13.64 -16.74
CA GLY A 265 -34.93 -12.55 -16.55
C GLY A 265 -34.27 -11.17 -16.39
N PHE A 266 -33.00 -11.10 -15.98
CA PHE A 266 -32.29 -9.84 -15.75
C PHE A 266 -31.87 -9.18 -17.05
N GLY A 267 -32.21 -7.90 -17.19
CA GLY A 267 -32.08 -7.11 -18.42
C GLY A 267 -31.14 -5.91 -18.31
N GLY A 268 -30.54 -5.67 -17.14
CA GLY A 268 -29.62 -4.56 -16.88
C GLY A 268 -30.20 -3.50 -15.94
N PHE A 269 -29.86 -2.23 -16.14
CA PHE A 269 -30.12 -1.16 -15.16
C PHE A 269 -30.91 0.01 -15.73
N ALA A 270 -31.69 0.66 -14.86
CA ALA A 270 -32.34 1.93 -15.16
C ALA A 270 -31.93 2.97 -14.11
N ILE A 271 -31.34 4.08 -14.55
CA ILE A 271 -30.76 5.10 -13.68
C ILE A 271 -31.71 6.30 -13.52
N HIS A 272 -32.15 6.53 -12.30
CA HIS A 272 -32.81 7.77 -11.90
C HIS A 272 -31.72 8.66 -11.28
N ARG A 273 -31.33 9.80 -11.83
CA ARG A 273 -31.88 10.54 -12.98
C ARG A 273 -30.80 11.33 -13.73
N TYR A 274 -31.07 11.63 -15.00
CA TYR A 274 -30.17 12.38 -15.90
C TYR A 274 -30.01 13.86 -15.48
N ASP A 275 -28.84 14.44 -15.80
CA ASP A 275 -28.36 15.84 -15.67
C ASP A 275 -28.30 16.43 -14.26
N ASP A 276 -29.21 16.04 -13.35
CA ASP A 276 -29.11 16.46 -11.94
C ASP A 276 -27.86 15.86 -11.30
N THR A 277 -27.54 14.61 -11.66
CA THR A 277 -26.38 13.87 -11.15
C THR A 277 -25.76 12.99 -12.23
N TYR A 278 -26.40 11.90 -12.65
CA TYR A 278 -25.87 10.98 -13.67
C TYR A 278 -25.70 11.68 -15.03
N LEU A 279 -24.48 11.62 -15.58
CA LEU A 279 -24.08 12.31 -16.81
C LEU A 279 -24.18 13.85 -16.75
N SER A 280 -24.17 14.46 -15.56
CA SER A 280 -24.20 15.92 -15.38
C SER A 280 -22.95 16.63 -15.95
N GLY A 281 -21.79 15.95 -15.94
CA GLY A 281 -20.50 16.54 -16.29
C GLY A 281 -19.83 17.28 -15.14
N SER A 282 -20.24 17.00 -13.90
CA SER A 282 -19.53 17.43 -12.69
C SER A 282 -18.29 16.55 -12.42
N ALA A 283 -17.45 16.95 -11.47
CA ALA A 283 -16.24 16.18 -11.13
C ALA A 283 -16.55 14.78 -10.58
N ALA A 284 -17.61 14.63 -9.76
CA ALA A 284 -18.04 13.35 -9.20
C ALA A 284 -18.91 12.53 -10.17
N TRP A 285 -19.51 13.19 -11.17
CA TRP A 285 -20.38 12.59 -12.17
C TRP A 285 -20.00 13.07 -13.58
N PRO A 286 -19.01 12.42 -14.21
CA PRO A 286 -18.56 12.71 -15.56
C PRO A 286 -19.68 12.78 -16.58
N ALA A 287 -19.42 13.47 -17.69
CA ALA A 287 -20.39 13.63 -18.78
C ALA A 287 -20.68 12.31 -19.53
N THR A 288 -19.87 11.27 -19.31
CA THR A 288 -19.99 9.95 -19.97
C THR A 288 -19.58 8.86 -18.99
N ASN A 289 -20.20 7.68 -19.09
CA ASN A 289 -19.90 6.52 -18.28
C ASN A 289 -19.85 5.23 -19.14
N PRO A 290 -18.79 5.06 -19.96
CA PRO A 290 -18.66 3.88 -20.82
C PRO A 290 -18.40 2.58 -20.04
N ASP A 291 -17.90 2.70 -18.80
CA ASP A 291 -17.46 1.58 -17.97
C ASP A 291 -18.56 1.04 -17.05
N PHE A 292 -19.84 1.26 -17.38
CA PHE A 292 -20.97 0.83 -16.56
C PHE A 292 -21.69 -0.43 -17.13
N PRO A 293 -21.93 -1.46 -16.31
CA PRO A 293 -21.39 -1.65 -14.95
C PRO A 293 -19.88 -1.93 -14.98
N GLY A 294 -19.19 -1.62 -13.88
CA GLY A 294 -17.74 -1.81 -13.71
C GLY A 294 -17.37 -3.25 -13.35
N SER A 295 -16.44 -3.42 -12.41
CA SER A 295 -16.11 -4.72 -11.80
C SER A 295 -16.80 -4.88 -10.44
N CYS A 296 -17.39 -6.06 -10.17
CA CYS A 296 -18.04 -6.35 -8.87
C CYS A 296 -17.00 -6.51 -7.76
N HIS A 297 -15.87 -7.11 -8.10
CA HIS A 297 -14.79 -7.20 -7.14
C HIS A 297 -14.40 -5.77 -6.78
N ALA A 298 -14.38 -5.49 -5.47
CA ALA A 298 -13.46 -4.49 -4.97
C ALA A 298 -12.15 -4.70 -5.72
N VAL A 299 -11.47 -3.62 -6.13
CA VAL A 299 -10.00 -3.73 -6.14
C VAL A 299 -9.70 -4.34 -4.79
N TRP A 300 -9.28 -5.61 -4.76
CA TRP A 300 -8.99 -6.26 -3.51
C TRP A 300 -7.96 -5.34 -2.90
N VAL A 301 -8.38 -4.67 -1.86
CA VAL A 301 -7.48 -3.94 -1.02
C VAL A 301 -7.28 -4.94 0.10
N PRO A 302 -6.14 -5.63 0.16
CA PRO A 302 -5.81 -6.43 1.31
C PRO A 302 -5.98 -5.57 2.55
N THR A 303 -6.93 -5.96 3.38
CA THR A 303 -7.02 -5.44 4.72
C THR A 303 -5.80 -5.95 5.46
N THR A 304 -4.77 -5.12 5.54
CA THR A 304 -3.61 -5.43 6.37
C THR A 304 -4.04 -5.24 7.82
N THR A 305 -4.01 -6.33 8.59
CA THR A 305 -4.23 -6.27 10.04
C THR A 305 -2.90 -6.24 10.77
N TYR A 306 -2.83 -5.42 11.82
CA TYR A 306 -1.61 -5.25 12.59
C TYR A 306 -1.81 -5.79 14.00
N GLN A 307 -0.80 -6.49 14.49
CA GLN A 307 -0.80 -7.04 15.83
C GLN A 307 -0.07 -6.09 16.78
N LEU A 308 -0.67 -5.80 17.93
CA LEU A 308 -0.07 -5.04 19.01
C LEU A 308 1.22 -5.74 19.49
N SER A 309 2.26 -4.96 19.75
CA SER A 309 3.48 -5.37 20.43
C SER A 309 3.47 -4.87 21.87
N ASP A 310 3.90 -5.73 22.79
CA ASP A 310 4.15 -5.39 24.19
C ASP A 310 5.59 -4.90 24.44
N ASP A 311 6.42 -4.80 23.39
CA ASP A 311 7.81 -4.37 23.53
C ASP A 311 7.91 -2.98 24.17
N LEU A 312 8.92 -2.82 25.01
CA LEU A 312 9.36 -1.53 25.50
C LEU A 312 10.35 -0.92 24.51
N PHE A 313 10.09 0.32 24.08
CA PHE A 313 10.95 1.03 23.13
C PHE A 313 10.93 2.55 23.36
N PRO A 314 12.03 3.25 23.04
CA PRO A 314 12.19 4.67 23.31
C PRO A 314 11.46 5.54 22.27
N ASN A 315 10.21 5.91 22.56
CA ASN A 315 9.48 6.94 21.82
C ASN A 315 9.77 8.33 22.38
N PRO A 316 9.86 9.39 21.55
CA PRO A 316 10.13 10.74 22.01
C PRO A 316 9.03 11.30 22.92
N GLU A 317 9.38 12.27 23.77
CA GLU A 317 8.39 13.11 24.48
C GLU A 317 7.41 12.38 25.40
N ARG A 318 7.74 11.17 25.87
CA ARG A 318 6.88 10.42 26.80
C ARG A 318 7.65 9.54 27.77
N GLY A 319 6.95 9.05 28.79
CA GLY A 319 7.43 8.00 29.67
C GLY A 319 8.23 8.52 30.85
N PHE A 320 9.09 7.67 31.40
CA PHE A 320 9.93 8.04 32.53
C PHE A 320 11.05 9.00 32.14
N LEU A 321 11.43 9.86 33.07
CA LEU A 321 12.55 10.78 32.93
C LEU A 321 13.39 10.86 34.20
N TYR A 322 14.61 11.40 34.08
CA TYR A 322 15.45 11.77 35.21
C TYR A 322 15.56 13.29 35.35
N ALA A 323 15.46 13.79 36.58
CA ALA A 323 15.84 15.17 36.89
C ALA A 323 17.37 15.34 36.92
N LYS A 324 17.85 16.41 36.29
CA LYS A 324 19.24 16.86 36.32
C LYS A 324 19.29 18.36 36.52
N GLU A 325 19.91 18.80 37.61
CA GLU A 325 20.07 20.21 37.93
C GLU A 325 21.47 20.73 37.63
N THR A 326 21.57 22.03 37.42
CA THR A 326 22.82 22.78 37.37
C THR A 326 22.61 24.13 38.01
N HIS A 327 23.69 24.64 38.62
CA HIS A 327 23.70 25.91 39.34
C HIS A 327 24.59 26.92 38.63
N SER A 328 24.28 28.19 38.82
CA SER A 328 25.17 29.26 38.39
C SER A 328 26.44 29.32 39.28
N GLY A 329 27.44 30.10 38.85
CA GLY A 329 28.74 30.16 39.51
C GLY A 329 29.73 29.07 39.07
N ASN A 330 30.67 28.69 39.95
CA ASN A 330 31.70 27.66 39.66
C ASN A 330 31.18 26.21 39.74
N ASN A 331 29.86 26.01 39.87
CA ASN A 331 29.21 24.73 40.13
C ASN A 331 28.31 24.27 38.97
N TYR A 332 28.53 24.76 37.75
CA TYR A 332 27.80 24.27 36.59
C TYR A 332 28.10 22.78 36.37
N ALA A 333 27.08 21.94 36.39
CA ALA A 333 27.17 20.51 36.13
C ALA A 333 26.69 20.24 34.68
N PRO A 334 27.60 20.10 33.70
CA PRO A 334 27.21 19.88 32.31
C PRO A 334 26.57 18.50 32.12
N LEU A 335 25.67 18.39 31.15
CA LEU A 335 25.11 17.11 30.75
C LEU A 335 26.19 16.21 30.12
N ASP A 336 26.23 14.94 30.55
CA ASP A 336 27.10 13.91 29.98
C ASP A 336 26.36 13.17 28.86
N GLU A 337 26.79 13.37 27.62
CA GLU A 337 26.22 12.72 26.43
C GLU A 337 26.25 11.19 26.51
N THR A 338 27.29 10.60 27.11
CA THR A 338 27.42 9.13 27.25
C THR A 338 26.31 8.60 28.14
N MET A 339 26.09 9.26 29.28
CA MET A 339 25.02 8.92 30.21
C MET A 339 23.63 9.07 29.57
N LEU A 340 23.40 10.13 28.79
CA LEU A 340 22.13 10.32 28.09
C LEU A 340 21.88 9.21 27.06
N ARG A 341 22.91 8.78 26.32
CA ARG A 341 22.81 7.65 25.39
C ARG A 341 22.48 6.35 26.12
N THR A 342 23.09 6.11 27.29
CA THR A 342 22.77 4.96 28.15
C THR A 342 21.31 4.98 28.62
N TYR A 343 20.78 6.13 29.03
CA TYR A 343 19.36 6.26 29.39
C TYR A 343 18.44 5.82 28.25
N ARG A 344 18.74 6.25 27.02
CA ARG A 344 17.93 5.88 25.86
C ARG A 344 18.06 4.41 25.49
N GLN A 345 19.28 3.91 25.40
CA GLN A 345 19.58 2.56 24.88
C GLN A 345 19.20 1.46 25.87
N ASP A 346 19.52 1.65 27.14
CA ASP A 346 19.40 0.59 28.14
C ASP A 346 18.07 0.64 28.91
N GLN A 347 17.45 1.82 28.98
CA GLN A 347 16.26 2.05 29.80
C GLN A 347 15.05 2.58 29.03
N GLY A 348 15.21 2.90 27.74
CA GLY A 348 14.13 3.44 26.91
C GLY A 348 13.74 4.89 27.23
N ILE A 349 14.58 5.62 27.98
CA ILE A 349 14.30 6.99 28.43
C ILE A 349 14.71 7.99 27.35
N THR A 350 13.75 8.80 26.91
CA THR A 350 13.94 9.82 25.85
C THR A 350 13.80 11.25 26.36
N LEU A 351 13.47 11.41 27.65
CA LEU A 351 13.25 12.68 28.31
C LEU A 351 14.14 12.85 29.54
N ILE A 352 14.55 14.09 29.80
CA ILE A 352 15.05 14.50 31.11
C ILE A 352 14.27 15.73 31.60
N LYS A 353 14.32 15.99 32.90
CA LYS A 353 13.92 17.27 33.49
C LYS A 353 15.18 18.08 33.78
N ARG A 354 15.37 19.19 33.08
CA ARG A 354 16.58 20.03 33.18
C ARG A 354 16.27 21.28 34.00
N TYR A 355 16.81 21.33 35.22
CA TYR A 355 16.75 22.51 36.07
C TYR A 355 17.95 23.41 35.82
N PHE A 356 17.70 24.67 35.50
CA PHE A 356 18.70 25.73 35.41
C PHE A 356 18.52 26.72 36.57
N TYR A 357 19.34 26.58 37.62
CA TYR A 357 19.34 27.53 38.73
C TYR A 357 20.12 28.80 38.38
N LEU A 358 19.48 29.95 38.59
CA LEU A 358 19.96 31.31 38.33
C LEU A 358 20.37 32.03 39.63
N ASP A 359 20.85 31.27 40.61
CA ASP A 359 21.15 31.68 41.99
C ASP A 359 22.12 32.87 42.15
N ASP A 360 23.13 33.01 41.28
CA ASP A 360 24.04 34.17 41.24
C ASP A 360 23.44 35.39 40.52
N PHE A 361 22.30 35.22 39.83
CA PHE A 361 21.67 36.22 38.99
C PHE A 361 20.40 36.82 39.60
N VAL A 362 20.05 36.50 40.86
CA VAL A 362 18.84 37.00 41.54
C VAL A 362 18.64 38.51 41.43
N SER A 363 19.74 39.28 41.35
CA SER A 363 19.73 40.75 41.20
C SER A 363 20.69 41.26 40.11
N ALA A 364 21.05 40.41 39.15
CA ALA A 364 22.00 40.73 38.08
C ALA A 364 21.62 40.01 36.79
N PRO A 365 21.93 40.56 35.59
CA PRO A 365 21.67 39.86 34.33
C PRO A 365 22.35 38.48 34.26
N ILE A 366 21.73 37.52 33.58
CA ILE A 366 22.33 36.22 33.29
C ILE A 366 23.62 36.46 32.49
N SER A 367 24.73 35.89 32.96
CA SER A 367 26.02 36.02 32.26
C SER A 367 26.01 35.29 30.92
N GLN A 368 26.74 35.82 29.92
CA GLN A 368 26.88 35.15 28.63
C GLN A 368 27.49 33.75 28.78
N THR A 369 28.49 33.58 29.66
CA THR A 369 29.10 32.27 29.94
C THR A 369 28.08 31.21 30.36
N TYR A 370 27.10 31.58 31.20
CA TYR A 370 26.07 30.65 31.64
C TYR A 370 25.09 30.31 30.51
N LEU A 371 24.73 31.29 29.66
CA LEU A 371 23.92 31.05 28.45
C LEU A 371 24.64 30.12 27.44
N ASP A 372 25.96 30.30 27.26
CA ASP A 372 26.76 29.44 26.38
C ASP A 372 26.84 28.00 26.92
N LEU A 373 26.88 27.81 28.24
CA LEU A 373 26.83 26.50 28.87
C LEU A 373 25.44 25.85 28.72
N MET A 374 24.35 26.60 28.87
CA MET A 374 22.99 26.11 28.56
C MET A 374 22.89 25.62 27.11
N GLN A 375 23.46 26.38 26.16
CA GLN A 375 23.48 25.97 24.75
C GLN A 375 24.20 24.63 24.57
N ALA A 376 25.34 24.43 25.24
CA ALA A 376 26.10 23.18 25.17
C ALA A 376 25.31 21.97 25.71
N ASP A 377 24.47 22.17 26.73
CA ASP A 377 23.57 21.13 27.24
C ASP A 377 22.48 20.75 26.22
N PHE A 378 21.83 21.74 25.58
CA PHE A 378 20.86 21.48 24.52
C PHE A 378 21.49 20.77 23.33
N ASP A 379 22.72 21.14 22.95
CA ASP A 379 23.46 20.44 21.90
C ASP A 379 23.76 18.98 22.28
N SER A 380 24.01 18.71 23.56
CA SER A 380 24.25 17.35 24.08
C SER A 380 22.97 16.50 24.04
N LEU A 381 21.82 17.08 24.41
CA LEU A 381 20.51 16.43 24.25
C LEU A 381 20.24 16.07 22.79
N ARG A 382 20.45 17.03 21.89
CA ARG A 382 20.27 16.85 20.44
C ARG A 382 21.12 15.71 19.91
N ARG A 383 22.40 15.65 20.27
CA ARG A 383 23.29 14.56 19.84
C ARG A 383 22.88 13.21 20.44
N ALA A 384 22.46 13.19 21.70
CA ALA A 384 22.09 11.97 22.41
C ALA A 384 20.74 11.36 22.00
N GLY A 385 19.86 12.14 21.34
CA GLY A 385 18.54 11.66 20.95
C GLY A 385 17.47 11.85 22.03
N LEU A 386 17.61 12.88 22.88
CA LEU A 386 16.69 13.18 23.97
C LEU A 386 16.10 14.58 23.83
N LYS A 387 14.99 14.82 24.54
CA LYS A 387 14.41 16.16 24.77
C LYS A 387 14.32 16.45 26.27
N ALA A 388 14.06 17.70 26.62
CA ALA A 388 13.98 18.15 28.01
C ALA A 388 12.64 18.81 28.36
N VAL A 389 12.17 18.49 29.56
CA VAL A 389 11.29 19.35 30.36
C VAL A 389 12.17 20.40 31.02
N VAL A 390 12.04 21.68 30.66
CA VAL A 390 12.95 22.74 31.14
C VAL A 390 12.31 23.50 32.30
N ARG A 391 13.05 23.69 33.39
CA ARG A 391 12.64 24.58 34.50
C ARG A 391 13.76 25.55 34.87
N PHE A 392 13.41 26.81 35.05
CA PHE A 392 14.31 27.83 35.61
C PHE A 392 13.90 28.14 37.05
N ALA A 393 14.86 28.34 37.95
CA ALA A 393 14.60 28.68 39.36
C ALA A 393 15.77 29.48 39.97
N TYR A 394 15.58 30.08 41.14
CA TYR A 394 16.64 30.83 41.84
C TYR A 394 17.09 30.19 43.16
N ALA A 395 16.20 29.43 43.82
CA ALA A 395 16.45 28.82 45.12
C ALA A 395 15.81 27.43 45.20
N ASN A 396 16.36 26.53 46.02
CA ASN A 396 15.91 25.13 46.13
C ASN A 396 15.95 24.55 47.55
N SER A 397 16.06 25.39 48.58
CA SER A 397 16.35 24.88 49.93
C SER A 397 15.91 25.76 51.11
N LYS A 398 15.43 26.99 50.89
CA LYS A 398 15.15 27.92 51.99
C LYS A 398 13.68 27.86 52.40
N MET A 399 13.33 27.19 53.49
CA MET A 399 11.91 27.12 53.92
C MET A 399 11.42 28.30 54.78
N THR A 400 12.24 29.34 54.97
CA THR A 400 11.86 30.56 55.72
C THR A 400 12.33 31.82 54.99
N PRO A 401 11.60 32.95 55.07
CA PRO A 401 12.02 34.20 54.45
C PRO A 401 13.38 34.71 54.96
N THR A 402 14.22 35.31 54.12
CA THR A 402 14.03 35.51 52.68
C THR A 402 14.29 34.23 51.88
N TYR A 403 13.33 33.84 51.05
CA TYR A 403 13.34 32.63 50.22
C TYR A 403 14.39 32.68 49.09
N GLY A 404 14.69 33.85 48.56
CA GLY A 404 15.78 34.08 47.61
C GLY A 404 15.41 33.98 46.14
N ASP A 405 14.15 34.18 45.78
CA ASP A 405 13.74 34.39 44.39
C ASP A 405 13.95 35.85 43.94
N ALA A 406 14.05 36.06 42.62
CA ALA A 406 14.24 37.38 42.04
C ALA A 406 12.94 38.19 42.02
N ASP A 407 13.06 39.52 41.96
CA ASP A 407 11.90 40.39 41.75
C ASP A 407 11.33 40.26 40.31
N LYS A 408 10.11 40.77 40.11
CA LYS A 408 9.42 40.73 38.80
C LYS A 408 10.26 41.36 37.68
N LEU A 409 10.94 42.48 37.94
CA LEU A 409 11.71 43.20 36.90
C LEU A 409 12.88 42.35 36.40
N HIS A 410 13.60 41.69 37.30
CA HIS A 410 14.70 40.79 36.95
C HIS A 410 14.20 39.53 36.24
N ILE A 411 13.10 38.93 36.67
CA ILE A 411 12.50 37.78 35.96
C ILE A 411 12.14 38.15 34.52
N LEU A 412 11.47 39.28 34.29
CA LEU A 412 11.11 39.74 32.94
C LEU A 412 12.35 40.05 32.07
N ALA A 413 13.42 40.57 32.69
CA ALA A 413 14.71 40.79 32.01
C ALA A 413 15.41 39.47 31.65
N HIS A 414 15.43 38.49 32.55
CA HIS A 414 16.00 37.17 32.31
C HIS A 414 15.26 36.42 31.20
N LEU A 415 13.93 36.45 31.20
CA LEU A 415 13.12 35.89 30.11
C LEU A 415 13.47 36.52 28.75
N THR A 416 13.82 37.80 28.73
CA THR A 416 14.31 38.47 27.52
C THR A 416 15.69 37.96 27.09
N GLN A 417 16.59 37.65 28.03
CA GLN A 417 17.91 37.05 27.73
C GLN A 417 17.79 35.58 27.29
N LEU A 418 16.84 34.83 27.86
CA LEU A 418 16.63 33.41 27.58
C LEU A 418 15.95 33.16 26.23
N LYS A 419 15.17 34.12 25.73
CA LYS A 419 14.43 34.00 24.46
C LYS A 419 15.26 33.41 23.29
N PRO A 420 16.40 34.00 22.90
CA PRO A 420 17.20 33.44 21.81
C PRO A 420 17.73 32.02 22.07
N ILE A 421 17.97 31.63 23.33
CA ILE A 421 18.37 30.27 23.68
C ILE A 421 17.18 29.31 23.56
N ILE A 422 16.00 29.70 24.03
CA ILE A 422 14.78 28.87 23.95
C ILE A 422 14.36 28.66 22.49
N GLU A 423 14.30 29.74 21.68
CA GLU A 423 13.92 29.66 20.26
C GLU A 423 14.89 28.79 19.46
N ALA A 424 16.21 28.93 19.68
CA ALA A 424 17.22 28.16 18.96
C ALA A 424 17.23 26.66 19.31
N ASN A 425 16.64 26.27 20.45
CA ASN A 425 16.67 24.90 20.94
C ASN A 425 15.27 24.30 21.14
N GLN A 426 14.25 24.88 20.50
CA GLN A 426 12.87 24.41 20.59
C GLN A 426 12.73 22.92 20.22
N ASP A 427 13.60 22.43 19.34
CA ASP A 427 13.62 21.06 18.84
C ASP A 427 13.89 20.02 19.92
N VAL A 428 14.64 20.39 20.96
CA VAL A 428 14.94 19.54 22.12
C VAL A 428 14.24 19.97 23.40
N ILE A 429 13.31 20.93 23.32
CA ILE A 429 12.42 21.31 24.44
C ILE A 429 11.07 20.64 24.21
N ALA A 430 10.69 19.73 25.12
CA ALA A 430 9.39 19.08 25.09
C ALA A 430 8.31 20.02 25.66
N VAL A 431 8.59 20.64 26.81
CA VAL A 431 7.70 21.56 27.53
C VAL A 431 8.53 22.37 28.53
N VAL A 432 8.06 23.57 28.90
CA VAL A 432 8.70 24.40 29.95
C VAL A 432 7.80 24.43 31.18
N GLU A 433 8.33 24.12 32.36
CA GLU A 433 7.61 24.36 33.60
C GLU A 433 7.80 25.83 33.99
N ALA A 434 6.71 26.53 34.33
CA ALA A 434 6.68 28.00 34.42
C ALA A 434 7.81 28.57 35.27
N GLY A 435 8.17 27.92 36.38
CA GLY A 435 9.40 28.21 37.10
C GLY A 435 9.46 29.62 37.71
N PHE A 436 10.69 30.06 37.96
CA PHE A 436 11.14 31.38 38.44
C PHE A 436 10.65 31.82 39.83
N ILE A 437 9.37 31.68 40.14
CA ILE A 437 8.78 32.26 41.35
C ILE A 437 8.93 31.27 42.51
N GLY A 438 9.51 31.76 43.61
CA GLY A 438 9.72 31.01 44.85
C GLY A 438 10.72 29.84 44.77
N ASN A 439 10.80 29.07 45.86
CA ASN A 439 11.62 27.86 45.90
C ASN A 439 11.23 26.86 44.81
N TRP A 440 12.24 26.22 44.23
CA TRP A 440 12.16 25.27 43.10
C TRP A 440 11.44 25.82 41.86
N GLY A 441 11.11 27.12 41.83
CA GLY A 441 10.28 27.73 40.79
C GLY A 441 8.80 27.33 40.85
N GLU A 442 8.30 26.93 42.01
CA GLU A 442 6.97 26.30 42.19
C GLU A 442 5.86 27.24 42.59
N TRP A 443 6.14 28.54 42.58
CA TRP A 443 5.17 29.60 42.83
C TRP A 443 4.66 29.64 44.28
N PHE A 444 5.23 28.88 45.20
CA PHE A 444 4.94 29.00 46.62
C PHE A 444 6.00 29.88 47.31
N TYR A 445 6.55 29.57 48.48
CA TYR A 445 7.68 30.24 49.15
C TYR A 445 8.46 31.33 48.36
N THR A 446 7.93 32.56 48.32
CA THR A 446 8.41 33.69 47.49
C THR A 446 8.55 34.94 48.34
N ASP A 447 9.59 35.74 48.06
CA ASP A 447 9.80 37.04 48.70
C ASP A 447 9.07 38.18 47.97
N ASN A 448 8.79 38.00 46.67
CA ASN A 448 8.43 39.10 45.77
C ASN A 448 7.03 38.96 45.12
N PHE A 449 6.39 37.80 45.25
CA PHE A 449 5.08 37.50 44.64
C PHE A 449 4.03 37.11 45.68
N VAL A 450 4.14 37.74 46.86
CA VAL A 450 3.18 37.68 47.96
C VAL A 450 3.31 38.95 48.79
N ALA A 451 2.18 39.45 49.34
CA ALA A 451 2.17 40.65 50.17
C ALA A 451 2.94 40.51 51.50
N ASP A 452 2.95 39.31 52.11
CA ASP A 452 3.72 39.01 53.31
C ASP A 452 4.46 37.67 53.16
N PRO A 453 5.78 37.68 52.93
CA PRO A 453 6.58 36.46 52.82
C PRO A 453 6.51 35.56 54.06
N TYR A 454 6.17 36.08 55.25
CA TYR A 454 5.97 35.25 56.45
C TYR A 454 4.63 34.50 56.44
N ASN A 455 3.70 34.89 55.58
CA ASN A 455 2.40 34.25 55.38
C ASN A 455 2.18 33.91 53.89
N PRO A 456 3.00 33.02 53.29
CA PRO A 456 3.05 32.78 51.85
C PRO A 456 1.76 32.17 51.25
N GLY A 457 0.81 31.75 52.08
CA GLY A 457 -0.52 31.28 51.65
C GLY A 457 -1.55 32.41 51.46
N GLU A 458 -1.29 33.62 51.95
CA GLU A 458 -2.18 34.78 51.80
C GLU A 458 -1.77 35.61 50.57
N ILE A 459 -2.19 35.16 49.38
CA ILE A 459 -1.84 35.78 48.10
C ILE A 459 -2.95 36.77 47.68
N THR A 460 -2.58 38.03 47.41
CA THR A 460 -3.52 39.08 47.01
C THR A 460 -3.80 39.07 45.51
N ASP A 461 -4.86 39.76 45.05
CA ASP A 461 -5.15 39.88 43.61
C ASP A 461 -4.01 40.57 42.82
N GLU A 462 -3.28 41.51 43.45
CA GLU A 462 -2.09 42.14 42.86
C GLU A 462 -0.94 41.13 42.69
N ASP A 463 -0.74 40.23 43.66
CA ASP A 463 0.25 39.16 43.57
C ASP A 463 -0.08 38.18 42.42
N TYR A 464 -1.36 37.85 42.23
CA TYR A 464 -1.81 37.05 41.08
C TYR A 464 -1.59 37.78 39.74
N ALA A 465 -1.85 39.09 39.68
CA ALA A 465 -1.54 39.89 38.49
C ALA A 465 -0.04 39.89 38.17
N ASN A 466 0.82 39.98 39.19
CA ASN A 466 2.27 39.89 39.02
C ASN A 466 2.73 38.52 38.50
N ARG A 467 2.12 37.43 38.99
CA ARG A 467 2.37 36.06 38.50
C ARG A 467 1.90 35.89 37.05
N TRP A 468 0.74 36.46 36.70
CA TRP A 468 0.23 36.49 35.33
C TRP A 468 1.21 37.18 34.37
N GLU A 469 1.73 38.37 34.72
CA GLU A 469 2.72 39.06 33.86
C GLU A 469 3.97 38.21 33.59
N VAL A 470 4.41 37.40 34.57
CA VAL A 470 5.52 36.47 34.38
C VAL A 470 5.12 35.32 33.46
N LEU A 471 3.96 34.70 33.66
CA LEU A 471 3.45 33.62 32.79
C LEU A 471 3.23 34.09 31.35
N GLU A 472 2.60 35.24 31.16
CA GLU A 472 2.39 35.88 29.86
C GLU A 472 3.74 36.15 29.18
N LYS A 473 4.75 36.61 29.93
CA LYS A 473 6.10 36.79 29.38
C LYS A 473 6.74 35.46 28.98
N ILE A 474 6.56 34.40 29.75
CA ILE A 474 7.04 33.05 29.41
C ILE A 474 6.38 32.59 28.11
N LEU A 475 5.05 32.64 28.00
CA LEU A 475 4.28 32.25 26.80
C LEU A 475 4.67 33.04 25.54
N ASN A 476 5.04 34.31 25.69
CA ASN A 476 5.57 35.16 24.61
C ASN A 476 7.02 34.87 24.21
N VAL A 477 7.79 34.25 25.10
CA VAL A 477 9.19 33.87 24.88
C VAL A 477 9.27 32.48 24.26
N LEU A 478 8.35 31.57 24.62
CA LEU A 478 8.26 30.26 24.01
C LEU A 478 7.70 30.34 22.58
N PRO A 479 8.22 29.51 21.66
CA PRO A 479 7.57 29.25 20.38
C PRO A 479 6.11 28.83 20.53
N PRO A 480 5.22 29.23 19.61
CA PRO A 480 3.78 28.95 19.70
C PRO A 480 3.44 27.45 19.73
N GLU A 481 4.32 26.60 19.20
CA GLU A 481 4.21 25.14 19.18
C GLU A 481 4.71 24.47 20.47
N ARG A 482 5.09 25.24 21.49
CA ARG A 482 5.51 24.72 22.80
C ARG A 482 4.58 25.24 23.90
N SER A 483 4.43 24.39 24.91
CA SER A 483 3.56 24.62 26.06
C SER A 483 4.35 24.96 27.33
N VAL A 484 3.66 25.57 28.28
CA VAL A 484 4.13 25.89 29.62
C VAL A 484 3.34 25.09 30.64
N GLN A 485 3.91 24.61 31.75
CA GLN A 485 3.16 23.93 32.80
C GLN A 485 3.15 24.68 34.13
N LEU A 486 1.99 24.69 34.78
CA LEU A 486 1.81 25.19 36.16
C LEU A 486 1.65 24.03 37.15
N ARG A 487 2.20 24.20 38.36
CA ARG A 487 2.18 23.19 39.43
C ARG A 487 0.78 22.83 39.90
N THR A 488 -0.09 23.83 40.07
CA THR A 488 -1.43 23.61 40.63
C THR A 488 -2.51 23.96 39.61
N PRO A 489 -3.60 23.18 39.51
CA PRO A 489 -4.80 23.57 38.78
C PRO A 489 -5.27 24.97 39.18
N PHE A 490 -5.18 25.24 40.49
CA PHE A 490 -5.50 26.52 41.10
C PHE A 490 -4.89 27.73 40.40
N TYR A 491 -3.59 27.73 40.15
CA TYR A 491 -2.95 28.89 39.52
C TYR A 491 -3.48 29.12 38.11
N LYS A 492 -3.79 28.06 37.35
CA LYS A 492 -4.28 28.19 35.98
C LYS A 492 -5.67 28.82 35.92
N TYR A 493 -6.66 28.23 36.59
CA TYR A 493 -8.01 28.82 36.54
C TYR A 493 -8.07 30.18 37.25
N LYS A 494 -7.22 30.45 38.25
CA LYS A 494 -7.14 31.80 38.85
C LYS A 494 -6.63 32.85 37.85
N VAL A 495 -5.62 32.55 37.02
CA VAL A 495 -5.09 33.54 36.07
C VAL A 495 -5.93 33.67 34.80
N PHE A 496 -6.58 32.59 34.33
CA PHE A 496 -7.38 32.63 33.10
C PHE A 496 -8.88 32.94 33.35
N ASP A 497 -9.49 32.50 34.45
CA ASP A 497 -10.93 32.70 34.70
C ASP A 497 -11.26 34.05 35.38
N THR A 498 -10.24 34.79 35.85
CA THR A 498 -10.43 36.10 36.49
C THR A 498 -10.90 37.20 35.54
N LEU A 499 -10.80 37.02 34.22
CA LEU A 499 -11.26 38.00 33.22
C LEU A 499 -12.74 37.87 32.81
N ALA A 500 -13.44 36.80 33.25
CA ALA A 500 -14.84 36.54 32.88
C ALA A 500 -15.87 36.81 34.00
N GLY A 501 -15.42 37.17 35.20
CA GLY A 501 -16.29 37.20 36.38
C GLY A 501 -16.54 35.78 36.88
N TRP A 502 -15.84 35.43 37.96
CA TRP A 502 -15.80 34.12 38.64
C TRP A 502 -17.02 33.21 38.38
N PRO A 503 -16.90 32.11 37.61
CA PRO A 503 -17.85 31.01 37.71
C PRO A 503 -17.67 30.31 39.06
N ALA A 504 -18.75 29.74 39.63
CA ALA A 504 -18.69 29.00 40.89
C ALA A 504 -17.88 27.68 40.80
N THR A 505 -17.45 27.29 39.60
CA THR A 505 -16.69 26.07 39.29
C THR A 505 -15.69 26.39 38.16
N PRO A 506 -14.41 25.99 38.26
CA PRO A 506 -13.42 26.17 37.19
C PRO A 506 -13.86 25.55 35.86
N LEU A 507 -13.57 26.21 34.75
CA LEU A 507 -13.90 25.72 33.41
C LEU A 507 -12.65 25.16 32.74
N ALA A 508 -12.62 23.85 32.50
CA ALA A 508 -11.54 23.21 31.76
C ALA A 508 -11.52 23.66 30.29
N LEU A 509 -10.36 23.57 29.64
CA LEU A 509 -10.17 23.90 28.22
C LEU A 509 -11.22 23.18 27.34
N PRO A 510 -12.05 23.93 26.60
CA PRO A 510 -12.98 23.34 25.66
C PRO A 510 -12.24 22.62 24.52
N ALA A 511 -12.75 21.48 24.07
CA ALA A 511 -12.17 20.73 22.95
C ALA A 511 -11.99 21.57 21.66
N ALA A 512 -12.90 22.52 21.42
CA ALA A 512 -12.82 23.43 20.27
C ALA A 512 -11.64 24.42 20.34
N ASP A 513 -11.11 24.67 21.54
CA ASP A 513 -9.96 25.54 21.76
C ASP A 513 -8.63 24.75 21.85
N ALA A 514 -8.69 23.42 21.85
CA ALA A 514 -7.51 22.56 21.90
C ALA A 514 -6.54 22.90 20.76
N HIS A 515 -5.27 23.09 21.11
CA HIS A 515 -4.17 23.35 20.16
C HIS A 515 -4.36 24.57 19.23
N ASN A 516 -5.27 25.50 19.53
CA ASN A 516 -5.52 26.70 18.70
C ASN A 516 -4.45 27.81 18.84
N GLY A 517 -3.40 27.56 19.62
CA GLY A 517 -2.29 28.49 19.87
C GLY A 517 -2.56 29.56 20.94
N SER A 518 -3.75 29.57 21.56
CA SER A 518 -4.05 30.47 22.67
C SER A 518 -3.21 30.16 23.91
N ASP A 519 -3.01 31.17 24.76
CA ASP A 519 -2.29 31.03 26.02
C ASP A 519 -2.92 29.98 26.96
N LEU A 520 -4.26 29.86 26.93
CA LEU A 520 -4.99 28.84 27.68
C LEU A 520 -4.64 27.43 27.16
N ALA A 521 -4.70 27.22 25.84
CA ALA A 521 -4.39 25.94 25.19
C ALA A 521 -2.89 25.59 25.20
N ARG A 522 -2.02 26.56 25.51
CA ARG A 522 -0.57 26.38 25.68
C ARG A 522 -0.14 26.25 27.13
N THR A 523 -1.05 26.27 28.09
CA THR A 523 -0.72 26.11 29.52
C THR A 523 -1.19 24.75 30.02
N GLY A 524 -0.29 23.82 30.32
CA GLY A 524 -0.57 22.52 30.94
C GLY A 524 -0.31 22.49 32.44
N HIS A 525 -0.14 21.27 32.97
CA HIS A 525 0.06 21.02 34.39
C HIS A 525 1.25 20.10 34.67
N HIS A 526 1.88 20.31 35.82
CA HIS A 526 2.76 19.30 36.41
C HIS A 526 2.40 19.12 37.89
N ASN A 527 2.56 17.92 38.45
CA ASN A 527 2.35 17.64 39.86
C ASN A 527 3.68 17.20 40.50
N ASP A 528 4.16 17.96 41.48
CA ASP A 528 5.48 17.76 42.11
C ASP A 528 5.47 16.71 43.23
N CYS A 529 4.30 16.20 43.61
CA CYS A 529 4.14 15.30 44.75
C CYS A 529 3.00 14.27 44.52
N PHE A 530 3.02 13.66 43.34
CA PHE A 530 2.01 12.71 42.88
C PHE A 530 1.81 11.58 43.90
N LEU A 531 0.56 11.36 44.32
CA LEU A 531 0.12 10.33 45.28
C LEU A 531 0.67 10.49 46.72
N GLY A 532 1.35 11.60 47.03
CA GLY A 532 1.97 11.83 48.34
C GLY A 532 0.97 12.03 49.48
N SER A 533 -0.25 12.50 49.17
CA SER A 533 -1.36 12.66 50.13
C SER A 533 -2.72 12.75 49.40
N ASP A 534 -3.82 13.10 50.09
CA ASP A 534 -5.10 13.42 49.42
C ASP A 534 -4.99 14.70 48.57
N THR A 535 -4.11 15.62 48.97
CA THR A 535 -3.88 16.91 48.32
C THR A 535 -2.65 16.91 47.41
N ASP A 536 -1.88 15.82 47.37
CA ASP A 536 -0.57 15.74 46.72
C ASP A 536 0.32 16.93 47.14
N ALA A 537 0.54 17.06 48.46
CA ALA A 537 1.24 18.17 49.12
C ALA A 537 0.79 19.57 48.66
N GLY A 538 -0.54 19.78 48.63
CA GLY A 538 -1.14 21.07 48.32
C GLY A 538 -1.28 21.38 46.83
N THR A 539 -1.12 20.38 45.96
CA THR A 539 -1.49 20.48 44.53
C THR A 539 -3.00 20.65 44.36
N PHE A 540 -3.79 19.91 45.14
CA PHE A 540 -5.26 19.91 45.11
C PHE A 540 -5.88 20.49 46.38
N GLY A 541 -7.08 21.05 46.26
CA GLY A 541 -7.89 21.46 47.40
C GLY A 541 -7.61 22.87 47.92
N ALA A 542 -6.90 23.70 47.15
CA ALA A 542 -6.50 25.04 47.57
C ALA A 542 -7.67 26.04 47.59
N LEU A 543 -8.54 26.02 46.58
CA LEU A 543 -9.71 26.91 46.49
C LEU A 543 -11.05 26.20 46.38
N VAL A 544 -11.10 25.08 45.65
CA VAL A 544 -12.29 24.25 45.50
C VAL A 544 -12.06 22.89 46.15
N PRO A 545 -13.10 22.10 46.44
CA PRO A 545 -12.93 20.75 46.95
C PRO A 545 -12.02 19.90 46.05
N ILE A 546 -11.21 19.03 46.65
CA ILE A 546 -10.24 18.16 45.94
C ILE A 546 -10.87 17.43 44.75
N ALA A 547 -12.11 16.94 44.91
CA ALA A 547 -12.82 16.24 43.84
C ALA A 547 -13.10 17.13 42.62
N GLU A 548 -13.39 18.41 42.83
CA GLU A 548 -13.63 19.37 41.75
C GLU A 548 -12.33 19.74 41.03
N ASP A 549 -11.22 19.98 41.75
CA ASP A 549 -9.91 20.19 41.13
C ASP A 549 -9.48 18.98 40.29
N LYS A 550 -9.69 17.75 40.80
CA LYS A 550 -9.39 16.51 40.06
C LYS A 550 -10.32 16.33 38.84
N ASN A 551 -11.58 16.75 38.90
CA ASN A 551 -12.47 16.73 37.74
C ASN A 551 -12.04 17.73 36.67
N TYR A 552 -11.67 18.95 37.08
CA TYR A 552 -11.09 19.95 36.20
C TYR A 552 -9.84 19.41 35.50
N LEU A 553 -8.88 18.89 36.27
CA LEU A 553 -7.61 18.39 35.71
C LEU A 553 -7.82 17.22 34.74
N ALA A 554 -8.74 16.30 35.03
CA ALA A 554 -9.05 15.19 34.14
C ALA A 554 -9.59 15.65 32.78
N ALA A 555 -10.46 16.66 32.76
CA ALA A 555 -10.96 17.24 31.51
C ALA A 555 -9.89 18.07 30.78
N GLU A 556 -9.08 18.80 31.53
CA GLU A 556 -8.04 19.69 31.00
C GLU A 556 -6.92 18.91 30.27
N THR A 557 -6.42 17.87 30.91
CA THR A 557 -5.23 17.10 30.47
C THR A 557 -5.46 16.21 29.26
N GLN A 558 -6.69 16.15 28.74
CA GLN A 558 -6.96 15.54 27.44
C GLN A 558 -6.20 16.26 26.30
N TYR A 559 -5.97 17.57 26.44
CA TYR A 559 -5.45 18.42 25.37
C TYR A 559 -4.18 19.19 25.73
N VAL A 560 -3.79 19.23 27.01
CA VAL A 560 -2.58 19.94 27.47
C VAL A 560 -1.62 19.02 28.22
N PRO A 561 -0.30 19.29 28.18
CA PRO A 561 0.69 18.41 28.81
C PRO A 561 0.45 18.21 30.30
N MET A 562 0.49 16.96 30.75
CA MET A 562 0.52 16.56 32.16
C MET A 562 1.80 15.77 32.45
N GLY A 563 2.48 16.12 33.53
CA GLY A 563 3.60 15.33 34.03
C GLY A 563 3.92 15.65 35.47
N GLY A 564 5.14 15.35 35.91
CA GLY A 564 5.54 15.66 37.28
C GLY A 564 6.39 14.57 37.90
N GLU A 565 6.25 14.41 39.21
CA GLU A 565 7.10 13.54 40.01
C GLU A 565 6.41 13.05 41.29
N VAL A 566 6.92 11.95 41.85
CA VAL A 566 6.56 11.50 43.20
C VAL A 566 7.44 12.24 44.22
N CYS A 567 7.08 12.25 45.49
CA CYS A 567 7.77 12.97 46.57
C CYS A 567 7.93 12.09 47.81
N ASP A 568 8.69 12.57 48.80
CA ASP A 568 8.59 12.04 50.16
C ASP A 568 7.14 12.27 50.66
N PRO A 569 6.53 11.32 51.40
CA PRO A 569 5.19 11.51 51.94
C PRO A 569 5.12 12.78 52.78
N ASP A 570 3.99 13.49 52.70
CA ASP A 570 3.74 14.66 53.52
C ASP A 570 3.95 14.30 55.01
N PRO A 571 4.87 14.98 55.74
CA PRO A 571 5.17 14.66 57.14
C PRO A 571 3.94 14.71 58.05
N ASP A 572 2.93 15.49 57.66
CA ASP A 572 1.69 15.68 58.40
C ASP A 572 0.54 14.78 57.89
N ALA A 573 0.74 14.03 56.80
CA ALA A 573 -0.24 13.06 56.32
C ALA A 573 -0.31 11.82 57.22
N VAL A 574 -1.53 11.38 57.54
CA VAL A 574 -1.71 10.06 58.16
C VAL A 574 -1.52 8.97 57.10
N GLN A 575 -0.97 7.82 57.47
CA GLN A 575 -0.63 6.72 56.54
C GLN A 575 -1.75 6.34 55.56
N SER A 576 -3.02 6.48 55.97
CA SER A 576 -4.18 6.19 55.11
C SER A 576 -4.39 7.17 53.96
N GLN A 577 -3.66 8.29 53.92
CA GLN A 577 -3.72 9.32 52.89
C GLN A 577 -2.62 9.17 51.84
N ILE A 578 -1.63 8.30 52.05
CA ILE A 578 -0.55 8.03 51.10
C ILE A 578 -1.04 6.99 50.09
N ARG A 579 -0.94 7.30 48.79
CA ARG A 579 -1.65 6.58 47.72
C ARG A 579 -0.70 5.92 46.71
N PHE A 580 0.48 5.48 47.13
CA PHE A 580 1.49 4.88 46.24
C PHE A 580 1.16 3.46 45.73
N SER A 581 -0.04 2.94 45.96
CA SER A 581 -0.40 1.58 45.52
C SER A 581 -0.49 1.50 43.98
N CYS A 582 -0.30 0.31 43.40
CA CYS A 582 -0.50 0.12 41.95
C CYS A 582 -1.92 0.52 41.52
N THR A 583 -2.94 0.23 42.33
CA THR A 583 -4.33 0.56 42.00
C THR A 583 -4.52 2.07 41.86
N ASP A 584 -3.99 2.84 42.82
CA ASP A 584 -4.10 4.30 42.82
C ASP A 584 -3.26 4.93 41.70
N ALA A 585 -2.03 4.41 41.49
CA ALA A 585 -1.14 4.89 40.45
C ALA A 585 -1.73 4.69 39.06
N LEU A 586 -2.18 3.47 38.71
CA LEU A 586 -2.78 3.20 37.41
C LEU A 586 -4.04 4.05 37.18
N ALA A 587 -4.90 4.18 38.20
CA ALA A 587 -6.14 4.95 38.08
C ALA A 587 -5.90 6.45 37.85
N GLU A 588 -4.93 7.07 38.54
CA GLU A 588 -4.69 8.51 38.40
C GLU A 588 -3.76 8.87 37.23
N LEU A 589 -2.84 7.97 36.85
CA LEU A 589 -2.04 8.14 35.63
C LEU A 589 -2.94 8.14 34.39
N GLU A 590 -3.93 7.25 34.36
CA GLU A 590 -4.95 7.19 33.31
C GLU A 590 -5.88 8.41 33.37
N ARG A 591 -6.47 8.70 34.53
CA ARG A 591 -7.45 9.78 34.70
C ARG A 591 -6.92 11.16 34.30
N PHE A 592 -5.65 11.44 34.55
CA PHE A 592 -5.03 12.74 34.28
C PHE A 592 -4.10 12.72 33.06
N HIS A 593 -4.18 11.68 32.23
CA HIS A 593 -3.50 11.60 30.95
C HIS A 593 -2.00 11.91 31.03
N TRP A 594 -1.30 11.26 31.96
CA TRP A 594 0.10 11.57 32.25
C TRP A 594 1.00 11.28 31.05
N SER A 595 1.78 12.27 30.64
CA SER A 595 2.72 12.18 29.52
C SER A 595 4.09 11.67 29.95
N TYR A 596 4.56 12.12 31.11
CA TYR A 596 5.84 11.71 31.68
C TYR A 596 5.84 11.73 33.21
N LEU A 597 6.77 11.00 33.83
CA LEU A 597 6.95 10.98 35.30
C LEU A 597 8.45 10.92 35.64
N ASN A 598 8.92 11.77 36.56
CA ASN A 598 10.30 11.74 37.04
C ASN A 598 10.53 10.55 37.97
N VAL A 599 11.61 9.80 37.73
CA VAL A 599 11.95 8.60 38.51
C VAL A 599 12.83 8.84 39.73
N GLU A 600 13.47 9.99 39.79
CA GLU A 600 14.49 10.28 40.81
C GLU A 600 14.08 11.52 41.62
N THR A 601 13.41 11.27 42.75
CA THR A 601 12.99 12.31 43.71
C THR A 601 13.24 11.89 45.16
N GLY A 602 14.12 12.62 45.84
CA GLY A 602 14.40 12.40 47.26
C GLY A 602 14.83 10.97 47.58
N ASN A 603 14.64 10.55 48.83
CA ASN A 603 14.94 9.18 49.26
C ASN A 603 13.79 8.22 48.91
N TYR A 604 12.54 8.71 48.84
CA TYR A 604 11.36 7.86 48.61
C TYR A 604 11.06 7.54 47.14
N GLY A 605 11.51 8.34 46.17
CA GLY A 605 11.15 8.12 44.76
C GLY A 605 11.49 6.70 44.31
N LEU A 606 12.75 6.28 44.50
CA LEU A 606 13.19 4.93 44.16
C LEU A 606 12.43 3.83 44.94
N GLU A 607 12.01 4.08 46.18
CA GLU A 607 11.20 3.15 46.96
C GLU A 607 9.81 2.96 46.35
N VAL A 608 9.17 4.03 45.87
CA VAL A 608 7.87 3.97 45.17
C VAL A 608 8.01 3.17 43.87
N TYR A 609 9.03 3.45 43.07
CA TYR A 609 9.31 2.70 41.83
C TYR A 609 9.55 1.21 42.08
N ASN A 610 10.37 0.89 43.07
CA ASN A 610 10.62 -0.49 43.48
C ASN A 610 9.33 -1.15 43.99
N GLY A 611 8.50 -0.41 44.73
CA GLY A 611 7.19 -0.88 45.19
C GLY A 611 6.25 -1.25 44.04
N TRP A 612 6.19 -0.43 42.98
CA TRP A 612 5.42 -0.76 41.76
C TRP A 612 5.98 -1.95 41.01
N ASN A 613 7.30 -2.14 41.01
CA ASN A 613 7.94 -3.31 40.43
C ASN A 613 7.59 -4.58 41.20
N GLU A 614 7.74 -4.56 42.52
CA GLU A 614 7.40 -5.68 43.42
C GLU A 614 5.91 -6.06 43.34
N ALA A 615 5.03 -5.05 43.21
CA ALA A 615 3.60 -5.25 43.05
C ALA A 615 3.18 -5.58 41.60
N GLY A 616 4.11 -5.56 40.63
CA GLY A 616 3.92 -6.05 39.26
C GLY A 616 3.28 -5.08 38.27
N CYS A 617 3.07 -3.81 38.61
CA CYS A 617 2.46 -2.82 37.70
C CYS A 617 3.47 -1.94 36.95
N LEU A 618 4.76 -1.93 37.32
CA LEU A 618 5.76 -1.06 36.70
C LEU A 618 5.86 -1.25 35.17
N ALA A 619 5.78 -2.49 34.68
CA ALA A 619 5.84 -2.76 33.24
C ALA A 619 4.61 -2.24 32.47
N GLU A 620 3.44 -2.16 33.11
CA GLU A 620 2.27 -1.51 32.52
C GLU A 620 2.46 0.01 32.49
N ILE A 621 2.94 0.60 33.58
CA ILE A 621 3.26 2.04 33.65
C ILE A 621 4.26 2.41 32.56
N GLN A 622 5.36 1.65 32.40
CA GLN A 622 6.36 1.89 31.35
C GLN A 622 5.74 1.84 29.94
N ARG A 623 4.83 0.90 29.69
CA ARG A 623 4.17 0.76 28.39
C ARG A 623 3.21 1.91 28.10
N ARG A 624 2.36 2.28 29.08
CA ARG A 624 1.20 3.17 28.87
C ARG A 624 1.45 4.65 29.22
N LEU A 625 2.50 4.99 29.97
CA LEU A 625 2.81 6.37 30.37
C LEU A 625 3.08 7.28 29.15
N GLY A 626 2.22 8.24 28.88
CA GLY A 626 2.18 9.02 27.65
C GLY A 626 1.41 8.34 26.52
N TYR A 627 1.77 8.63 25.27
CA TYR A 627 1.10 7.99 24.12
C TYR A 627 1.65 6.59 23.83
N ARG A 628 0.81 5.71 23.31
CA ARG A 628 1.24 4.44 22.71
C ARG A 628 0.35 4.12 21.52
N LEU A 629 0.81 4.54 20.35
CA LEU A 629 0.06 4.42 19.11
C LEU A 629 0.27 3.04 18.49
N THR A 630 -0.81 2.41 18.03
CA THR A 630 -0.80 1.11 17.36
C THR A 630 -1.71 1.15 16.15
N LEU A 631 -1.24 0.67 15.00
CA LEU A 631 -2.13 0.37 13.88
C LEU A 631 -3.03 -0.80 14.27
N THR A 632 -4.26 -0.78 13.79
CA THR A 632 -5.21 -1.91 13.90
C THR A 632 -5.44 -2.52 12.52
N GLN A 633 -5.73 -1.66 11.55
CA GLN A 633 -6.10 -2.06 10.20
C GLN A 633 -5.60 -1.03 9.17
N GLY A 634 -5.38 -1.47 7.94
CA GLY A 634 -5.04 -0.62 6.82
C GLY A 634 -5.56 -1.20 5.52
N THR A 635 -6.02 -0.32 4.65
CA THR A 635 -6.68 -0.61 3.38
C THR A 635 -5.99 0.28 2.32
N TYR A 636 -5.20 -0.34 1.45
CA TYR A 636 -4.41 0.27 0.39
C TYR A 636 -4.62 -0.40 -0.98
N PRO A 637 -4.59 0.33 -2.10
CA PRO A 637 -4.67 -0.28 -3.43
C PRO A 637 -3.46 -1.16 -3.72
N ASP A 638 -3.69 -2.26 -4.44
CA ASP A 638 -2.62 -3.11 -4.99
C ASP A 638 -1.95 -2.47 -6.20
N GLU A 639 -2.68 -1.67 -6.97
CA GLU A 639 -2.19 -0.95 -8.15
C GLU A 639 -2.77 0.46 -8.26
N VAL A 640 -1.95 1.40 -8.71
CA VAL A 640 -2.35 2.76 -9.05
C VAL A 640 -1.69 3.18 -10.35
N ILE A 641 -2.46 3.78 -11.25
CA ILE A 641 -1.92 4.43 -12.45
C ILE A 641 -1.23 5.71 -12.01
N ARG A 642 0.06 5.89 -12.33
CA ARG A 642 0.79 7.10 -11.97
C ARG A 642 0.10 8.35 -12.52
N GLY A 643 0.01 9.40 -11.71
CA GLY A 643 -0.73 10.61 -12.06
C GLY A 643 -2.23 10.52 -11.81
N ASN A 644 -2.76 9.37 -11.36
CA ASN A 644 -4.15 9.23 -10.90
C ASN A 644 -4.23 9.26 -9.37
N GLU A 645 -5.48 9.30 -8.89
CA GLU A 645 -5.79 9.27 -7.47
C GLU A 645 -5.44 7.92 -6.85
N MET A 646 -4.83 7.98 -5.66
CA MET A 646 -4.62 6.89 -4.74
C MET A 646 -5.39 7.20 -3.47
N THR A 647 -6.24 6.27 -3.05
CA THR A 647 -6.95 6.35 -1.77
C THR A 647 -6.30 5.39 -0.78
N VAL A 648 -6.06 5.86 0.44
CA VAL A 648 -5.64 5.02 1.57
C VAL A 648 -6.58 5.20 2.74
N HIS A 649 -6.82 4.11 3.46
CA HIS A 649 -7.53 4.11 4.73
C HIS A 649 -6.66 3.45 5.79
N ILE A 650 -6.40 4.14 6.89
CA ILE A 650 -5.54 3.68 7.98
C ILE A 650 -6.30 3.81 9.29
N GLU A 651 -6.37 2.73 10.05
CA GLU A 651 -6.94 2.72 11.39
C GLU A 651 -5.85 2.52 12.45
N LEU A 652 -5.94 3.30 13.53
CA LEU A 652 -5.04 3.20 14.67
C LEU A 652 -5.75 3.48 15.99
N GLN A 653 -5.10 3.10 17.08
CA GLN A 653 -5.53 3.37 18.45
C GLN A 653 -4.38 3.96 19.26
N ASN A 654 -4.72 4.77 20.26
CA ASN A 654 -3.79 5.15 21.32
C ASN A 654 -4.08 4.31 22.57
N VAL A 655 -3.26 3.29 22.81
CA VAL A 655 -3.35 2.40 23.98
C VAL A 655 -2.50 2.90 25.18
N GLY A 656 -2.01 4.14 25.11
CA GLY A 656 -1.35 4.84 26.21
C GLY A 656 -2.34 5.53 27.15
N TRP A 657 -1.89 6.58 27.84
CA TRP A 657 -2.72 7.45 28.69
C TRP A 657 -2.78 8.89 28.19
N ALA A 658 -1.82 9.37 27.40
CA ALA A 658 -1.82 10.74 26.87
C ALA A 658 -1.76 10.74 25.34
N SER A 659 -2.18 11.83 24.70
CA SER A 659 -1.83 12.11 23.30
C SER A 659 -0.39 12.66 23.21
N PRO A 660 0.25 12.66 22.03
CA PRO A 660 1.50 13.37 21.80
C PRO A 660 1.44 14.83 22.27
N LEU A 661 2.50 15.29 22.93
CA LEU A 661 2.57 16.63 23.55
C LEU A 661 2.64 17.77 22.51
N ASN A 662 3.51 17.59 21.52
CA ASN A 662 3.83 18.59 20.50
C ASN A 662 3.32 18.14 19.11
N PRO A 663 3.14 19.07 18.15
CA PRO A 663 2.72 18.73 16.79
C PRO A 663 3.58 17.62 16.20
N ARG A 664 2.94 16.68 15.50
CA ARG A 664 3.64 15.58 14.84
C ARG A 664 3.08 15.37 13.44
N PRO A 665 3.80 15.77 12.38
CA PRO A 665 3.37 15.49 11.01
C PRO A 665 3.17 13.99 10.82
N VAL A 666 2.17 13.62 10.04
CA VAL A 666 1.95 12.23 9.63
C VAL A 666 2.11 12.17 8.13
N GLN A 667 2.89 11.20 7.66
CA GLN A 667 3.31 11.11 6.28
C GLN A 667 3.17 9.68 5.78
N LEU A 668 2.47 9.49 4.66
CA LEU A 668 2.56 8.27 3.87
C LEU A 668 3.84 8.34 3.03
N VAL A 669 4.62 7.27 3.07
CA VAL A 669 5.90 7.17 2.37
C VAL A 669 5.79 6.04 1.34
N LEU A 670 6.06 6.37 0.08
CA LEU A 670 6.13 5.41 -1.02
C LEU A 670 7.60 5.22 -1.38
N ARG A 671 8.15 4.04 -1.12
CA ARG A 671 9.56 3.71 -1.41
C ARG A 671 9.66 2.70 -2.55
N HIS A 672 10.26 3.11 -3.67
CA HIS A 672 10.44 2.25 -4.83
C HIS A 672 11.41 1.09 -4.52
N LYS A 673 11.02 -0.17 -4.74
CA LYS A 673 11.83 -1.34 -4.33
C LYS A 673 13.14 -1.51 -5.09
N LEU A 674 13.18 -1.18 -6.38
CA LEU A 674 14.39 -1.33 -7.20
C LEU A 674 15.34 -0.13 -7.10
N GLY A 675 14.79 1.08 -7.02
CA GLY A 675 15.58 2.32 -7.06
C GLY A 675 15.80 2.99 -5.70
N GLY A 676 15.06 2.59 -4.67
CA GLY A 676 15.10 3.20 -3.33
C GLY A 676 14.59 4.65 -3.27
N VAL A 677 14.05 5.18 -4.37
CA VAL A 677 13.50 6.54 -4.44
C VAL A 677 12.28 6.64 -3.52
N ILE A 678 12.20 7.73 -2.76
CA ILE A 678 11.13 7.97 -1.78
C ILE A 678 10.26 9.13 -2.25
N TYR A 679 8.96 8.93 -2.21
CA TYR A 679 7.93 9.94 -2.32
C TYR A 679 7.17 10.03 -1.00
N THR A 680 6.72 11.22 -0.64
CA THR A 680 6.07 11.45 0.66
C THR A 680 4.82 12.28 0.47
N GLU A 681 3.71 11.77 0.97
CA GLU A 681 2.41 12.44 0.98
C GLU A 681 2.03 12.81 2.43
N PRO A 682 1.82 14.10 2.74
CA PRO A 682 1.34 14.49 4.06
C PRO A 682 -0.11 14.04 4.26
N LEU A 683 -0.40 13.40 5.39
CA LEU A 683 -1.76 13.02 5.77
C LEU A 683 -2.42 14.14 6.59
N PRO A 684 -3.70 14.48 6.32
CA PRO A 684 -4.39 15.62 6.92
C PRO A 684 -4.91 15.31 8.34
N THR A 685 -4.00 14.94 9.24
CA THR A 685 -4.35 14.52 10.60
C THR A 685 -3.34 15.09 11.62
N ASP A 686 -3.79 15.31 12.85
CA ASP A 686 -2.96 15.81 13.94
C ASP A 686 -3.00 14.81 15.11
N PRO A 687 -1.88 14.10 15.37
CA PRO A 687 -1.79 13.08 16.41
C PRO A 687 -2.14 13.57 17.81
N ARG A 688 -2.09 14.88 18.08
CA ARG A 688 -2.47 15.44 19.38
C ARG A 688 -3.96 15.22 19.72
N PHE A 689 -4.80 14.96 18.71
CA PHE A 689 -6.20 14.58 18.87
C PHE A 689 -6.43 13.06 18.93
N TRP A 690 -5.38 12.24 18.85
CA TRP A 690 -5.47 10.80 19.08
C TRP A 690 -5.46 10.51 20.58
N LEU A 691 -6.55 10.88 21.24
CA LEU A 691 -6.75 10.75 22.68
C LEU A 691 -6.67 9.28 23.16
N ALA A 692 -6.33 9.08 24.42
CA ALA A 692 -6.35 7.77 25.05
C ALA A 692 -7.76 7.44 25.56
N ASP A 693 -8.67 7.09 24.66
CA ASP A 693 -10.07 6.80 24.99
C ASP A 693 -10.39 5.32 24.78
N ASN A 694 -10.10 4.46 25.77
CA ASN A 694 -10.58 3.08 25.96
C ASN A 694 -11.20 2.36 24.74
N ALA A 695 -10.42 2.18 23.66
CA ALA A 695 -10.77 1.50 22.39
C ALA A 695 -11.37 2.35 21.25
N ALA A 696 -11.31 3.67 21.31
CA ALA A 696 -11.57 4.55 20.19
C ALA A 696 -10.56 4.28 19.06
N THR A 697 -11.08 3.97 17.88
CA THR A 697 -10.29 3.85 16.65
C THR A 697 -10.28 5.18 15.92
N TYR A 698 -9.09 5.64 15.55
CA TYR A 698 -8.86 6.80 14.72
C TYR A 698 -8.65 6.35 13.29
N SER A 699 -9.49 6.83 12.39
CA SER A 699 -9.42 6.54 10.95
C SER A 699 -8.79 7.72 10.22
N ILE A 700 -7.89 7.42 9.30
CA ILE A 700 -7.29 8.36 8.36
C ILE A 700 -7.69 7.92 6.96
N ASP A 701 -8.70 8.59 6.42
CA ASP A 701 -9.12 8.48 5.03
C ASP A 701 -8.46 9.59 4.23
N HIS A 702 -7.63 9.22 3.25
CA HIS A 702 -6.94 10.20 2.41
C HIS A 702 -6.87 9.76 0.95
N THR A 703 -7.37 10.62 0.07
CA THR A 703 -7.25 10.49 -1.38
C THR A 703 -6.33 11.58 -1.90
N PHE A 704 -5.31 11.20 -2.66
CA PHE A 704 -4.34 12.14 -3.23
C PHE A 704 -3.93 11.73 -4.63
N LEU A 705 -3.49 12.71 -5.43
CA LEU A 705 -2.98 12.46 -6.77
C LEU A 705 -1.52 11.98 -6.68
N THR A 706 -1.22 10.81 -7.24
CA THR A 706 0.17 10.33 -7.33
C THR A 706 1.00 11.21 -8.27
N ASP A 707 2.30 11.37 -7.98
CA ASP A 707 3.17 12.18 -8.84
C ASP A 707 3.36 11.48 -10.20
N PRO A 708 3.01 12.11 -11.33
CA PRO A 708 3.12 11.49 -12.66
C PRO A 708 4.57 11.19 -13.08
N THR A 709 5.56 11.72 -12.36
CA THR A 709 6.98 11.45 -12.57
C THR A 709 7.50 10.25 -11.79
N MET A 710 6.68 9.64 -10.92
CA MET A 710 7.01 8.39 -10.24
C MET A 710 7.38 7.31 -11.28
N PRO A 711 8.56 6.66 -11.14
CA PRO A 711 8.88 5.47 -11.92
C PRO A 711 7.79 4.42 -11.79
N VAL A 712 7.48 3.72 -12.88
CA VAL A 712 6.64 2.52 -12.82
C VAL A 712 7.37 1.43 -12.03
N GLY A 713 6.61 0.56 -11.36
CA GLY A 713 7.16 -0.54 -10.57
C GLY A 713 6.56 -0.63 -9.17
N VAL A 714 7.16 -1.46 -8.33
CA VAL A 714 6.62 -1.78 -7.00
C VAL A 714 7.14 -0.81 -5.94
N TYR A 715 6.22 -0.24 -5.16
CA TYR A 715 6.50 0.65 -4.05
C TYR A 715 6.08 0.02 -2.73
N GLU A 716 6.94 0.06 -1.72
CA GLU A 716 6.56 -0.23 -0.34
C GLU A 716 5.81 0.97 0.24
N LEU A 717 4.72 0.70 0.95
CA LEU A 717 4.00 1.71 1.72
C LEU A 717 4.50 1.71 3.16
N LEU A 718 4.90 2.90 3.65
CA LEU A 718 5.31 3.12 5.03
C LEU A 718 4.60 4.35 5.60
N LEU A 719 4.56 4.43 6.93
CA LEU A 719 4.04 5.56 7.67
C LEU A 719 5.15 6.18 8.51
N ASN A 720 5.35 7.49 8.35
CA ASN A 720 6.33 8.25 9.10
C ASN A 720 5.63 9.29 9.98
N LEU A 721 6.10 9.40 11.22
CA LEU A 721 5.70 10.41 12.19
C LEU A 721 6.97 11.11 12.69
N PRO A 722 7.63 11.91 11.83
CA PRO A 722 8.93 12.50 12.11
C PRO A 722 8.81 13.63 13.12
N ASP A 723 9.94 14.11 13.63
CA ASP A 723 9.96 15.38 14.35
C ASP A 723 9.51 16.55 13.47
N PRO A 724 8.67 17.48 13.97
CA PRO A 724 8.24 18.63 13.19
C PRO A 724 9.41 19.56 12.81
N GLU A 725 10.50 19.53 13.58
CA GLU A 725 11.65 20.41 13.32
C GLU A 725 12.55 19.82 12.22
N PRO A 726 12.85 20.59 11.15
CA PRO A 726 13.61 20.07 10.01
C PRO A 726 14.97 19.45 10.35
N ILE A 727 15.63 19.94 11.41
CA ILE A 727 16.94 19.42 11.85
C ILE A 727 16.84 18.01 12.48
N LEU A 728 15.66 17.63 12.96
CA LEU A 728 15.38 16.34 13.59
C LEU A 728 14.49 15.43 12.74
N ALA A 729 13.78 15.95 11.74
CA ALA A 729 12.81 15.20 10.94
C ALA A 729 13.39 13.92 10.28
N GLY A 730 14.65 13.97 9.84
CA GLY A 730 15.36 12.84 9.23
C GLY A 730 16.05 11.90 10.22
N ARG A 731 15.81 12.05 11.52
CA ARG A 731 16.49 11.27 12.56
C ARG A 731 15.55 10.22 13.19
N PRO A 732 15.82 8.91 13.01
CA PRO A 732 14.96 7.84 13.52
C PRO A 732 14.74 7.87 15.03
N ASP A 733 15.69 8.41 15.80
CA ASP A 733 15.58 8.54 17.26
C ASP A 733 14.56 9.59 17.72
N TYR A 734 14.08 10.44 16.81
CA TYR A 734 13.02 11.42 17.06
C TYR A 734 11.71 11.13 16.32
N ALA A 735 11.64 10.05 15.54
CA ALA A 735 10.41 9.58 14.92
C ALA A 735 9.58 8.74 15.90
N ILE A 736 8.25 8.76 15.73
CA ILE A 736 7.38 7.89 16.51
C ILE A 736 7.37 6.47 15.92
N ARG A 737 7.82 5.51 16.74
CA ARG A 737 7.61 4.08 16.51
C ARG A 737 6.21 3.68 16.96
N LEU A 738 5.50 2.98 16.09
CA LEU A 738 4.21 2.37 16.40
C LEU A 738 4.40 1.04 17.14
N ALA A 739 3.49 0.74 18.07
CA ALA A 739 3.51 -0.43 18.92
C ALA A 739 3.00 -1.68 18.19
N ASN A 740 3.49 -1.95 16.99
CA ASN A 740 3.10 -3.14 16.22
C ASN A 740 4.29 -4.09 16.03
N GLN A 741 4.00 -5.38 15.98
CA GLN A 741 5.02 -6.40 15.71
C GLN A 741 5.57 -6.23 14.28
N GLY A 742 6.89 -6.19 14.11
CA GLY A 742 7.54 -6.23 12.79
C GLY A 742 7.11 -5.14 11.81
N VAL A 743 6.81 -3.93 12.27
CA VAL A 743 6.57 -2.75 11.41
C VAL A 743 7.73 -1.75 11.44
N TRP A 744 8.52 -1.72 12.50
CA TRP A 744 9.50 -0.65 12.71
C TRP A 744 10.81 -0.85 11.92
N GLU A 745 11.23 0.17 11.18
CA GLU A 745 12.52 0.24 10.51
C GLU A 745 13.49 1.15 11.28
N ALA A 746 14.46 0.55 11.99
CA ALA A 746 15.35 1.28 12.88
C ALA A 746 16.26 2.31 12.17
N ASP A 747 16.66 2.03 10.93
CA ASP A 747 17.60 2.88 10.18
C ASP A 747 16.93 4.12 9.56
N THR A 748 15.64 4.03 9.25
CA THR A 748 14.88 5.09 8.56
C THR A 748 13.93 5.83 9.49
N GLY A 749 13.47 5.17 10.56
CA GLY A 749 12.44 5.69 11.44
C GLY A 749 11.02 5.49 10.92
N TYR A 750 10.83 4.67 9.89
CA TYR A 750 9.53 4.43 9.26
C TYR A 750 8.81 3.22 9.86
N ASN A 751 7.48 3.25 9.79
CA ASN A 751 6.61 2.13 10.17
C ASN A 751 6.06 1.49 8.89
N ASN A 752 6.55 0.31 8.53
CA ASN A 752 6.14 -0.45 7.35
C ASN A 752 4.67 -0.87 7.46
N LEU A 753 3.86 -0.46 6.48
CA LEU A 753 2.44 -0.77 6.41
C LEU A 753 2.16 -2.18 5.89
N ARG A 754 3.21 -2.99 5.66
CA ARG A 754 3.16 -4.38 5.15
C ARG A 754 2.39 -4.53 3.86
N HIS A 755 2.40 -3.47 3.06
CA HIS A 755 1.73 -3.41 1.78
C HIS A 755 2.68 -2.89 0.72
N THR A 756 2.50 -3.37 -0.50
CA THR A 756 3.16 -2.83 -1.69
C THR A 756 2.11 -2.44 -2.71
N VAL A 757 2.31 -1.28 -3.34
CA VAL A 757 1.48 -0.83 -4.46
C VAL A 757 2.30 -0.86 -5.75
N ILE A 758 1.68 -1.34 -6.82
CA ILE A 758 2.22 -1.30 -8.18
C ILE A 758 1.86 0.06 -8.77
N MET A 759 2.86 0.84 -9.18
CA MET A 759 2.66 2.05 -9.96
C MET A 759 2.74 1.70 -11.45
N SER A 760 1.64 1.86 -12.18
CA SER A 760 1.52 1.52 -13.60
C SER A 760 1.26 2.74 -14.49
N ASN A 761 1.27 2.52 -15.81
CA ASN A 761 1.01 3.57 -16.81
C ASN A 761 -0.45 3.59 -17.31
N GLY A 762 -1.34 2.75 -16.77
CA GLY A 762 -2.74 2.70 -17.19
C GLY A 762 -2.98 2.14 -18.59
N SER A 763 -1.99 1.50 -19.20
CA SER A 763 -2.25 0.56 -20.29
C SER A 763 -2.68 -0.75 -19.66
N SER A 764 -3.88 -1.26 -20.01
CA SER A 764 -4.19 -2.67 -19.82
C SER A 764 -3.14 -3.44 -20.61
N ASP A 765 -2.11 -3.91 -19.93
CA ASP A 765 -1.20 -4.83 -20.56
C ASP A 765 -1.98 -6.11 -20.76
N VAL A 766 -2.38 -6.32 -22.01
CA VAL A 766 -3.12 -7.49 -22.49
C VAL A 766 -2.20 -8.36 -23.33
N VAL A 767 -0.90 -8.04 -23.36
CA VAL A 767 0.08 -8.77 -24.13
C VAL A 767 0.68 -9.81 -23.19
N PRO A 768 0.43 -11.11 -23.44
CA PRO A 768 1.08 -12.17 -22.68
C PRO A 768 2.61 -12.08 -22.78
N PRO A 769 3.35 -12.39 -21.70
CA PRO A 769 4.80 -12.56 -21.81
C PRO A 769 5.10 -13.76 -22.73
N THR A 770 6.19 -13.69 -23.48
CA THR A 770 6.69 -14.77 -24.34
C THR A 770 8.12 -15.15 -23.96
N VAL A 771 8.55 -16.38 -24.26
CA VAL A 771 9.99 -16.72 -24.20
C VAL A 771 10.65 -16.18 -25.47
N SER A 772 11.45 -15.14 -25.31
CA SER A 772 12.17 -14.51 -26.42
C SER A 772 13.31 -15.39 -26.91
N GLN A 773 14.01 -16.06 -25.99
CA GLN A 773 15.23 -16.81 -26.29
C GLN A 773 15.61 -17.74 -25.12
N VAL A 774 16.32 -18.83 -25.42
CA VAL A 774 16.98 -19.67 -24.42
C VAL A 774 18.48 -19.73 -24.73
N ASP A 775 19.31 -19.41 -23.75
CA ASP A 775 20.77 -19.48 -23.84
C ASP A 775 21.33 -20.53 -22.90
N THR A 776 22.63 -20.80 -23.05
CA THR A 776 23.42 -21.69 -22.19
C THR A 776 24.61 -20.92 -21.61
N VAL A 777 25.13 -21.38 -20.48
CA VAL A 777 26.38 -20.80 -19.93
C VAL A 777 27.62 -21.31 -20.66
N ALA A 778 27.60 -22.57 -21.09
CA ALA A 778 28.63 -23.13 -21.96
C ALA A 778 28.32 -22.74 -23.40
N ASP A 779 29.20 -21.98 -24.05
CA ASP A 779 28.99 -21.46 -25.40
C ASP A 779 28.77 -22.61 -26.41
N THR A 780 27.61 -22.61 -27.06
CA THR A 780 27.23 -23.53 -28.13
C THR A 780 27.72 -23.09 -29.51
N GLY A 781 28.35 -21.91 -29.60
CA GLY A 781 28.98 -21.36 -30.81
C GLY A 781 28.45 -19.98 -31.18
N ASP A 782 27.19 -19.70 -30.89
CA ASP A 782 26.53 -18.39 -31.09
C ASP A 782 25.90 -17.82 -29.81
N GLY A 783 26.07 -18.51 -28.67
CA GLY A 783 25.53 -18.13 -27.37
C GLY A 783 24.04 -18.43 -27.18
N VAL A 784 23.36 -19.05 -28.15
CA VAL A 784 21.93 -19.37 -28.13
C VAL A 784 21.74 -20.88 -28.21
N LEU A 785 20.72 -21.42 -27.54
CA LEU A 785 20.29 -22.80 -27.74
C LEU A 785 18.99 -22.80 -28.55
N GLY A 786 19.12 -23.03 -29.85
CA GLY A 786 18.03 -22.99 -30.82
C GLY A 786 17.26 -24.30 -30.97
N GLU A 787 16.08 -24.20 -31.60
CA GLU A 787 15.23 -25.35 -31.90
C GLU A 787 15.92 -26.34 -32.86
N GLY A 788 15.97 -27.61 -32.43
CA GLY A 788 16.63 -28.70 -33.13
C GLY A 788 18.15 -28.66 -33.08
N GLU A 789 18.75 -27.79 -32.28
CA GLU A 789 20.20 -27.63 -32.22
C GLU A 789 20.89 -28.90 -31.70
N THR A 790 22.05 -29.23 -32.26
CA THR A 790 22.91 -30.32 -31.79
C THR A 790 24.25 -29.75 -31.37
N THR A 791 24.62 -29.95 -30.11
CA THR A 791 25.81 -29.33 -29.52
C THR A 791 26.64 -30.33 -28.71
N GLY A 792 27.94 -30.09 -28.64
CA GLY A 792 28.87 -30.78 -27.74
C GLY A 792 29.12 -30.04 -26.43
N ALA A 793 28.47 -28.90 -26.20
CA ALA A 793 28.71 -28.06 -25.04
C ALA A 793 28.30 -28.78 -23.73
N ALA A 794 29.10 -28.58 -22.68
CA ALA A 794 28.83 -29.11 -21.35
C ALA A 794 27.74 -28.30 -20.62
N ILE A 795 26.49 -28.43 -21.09
CA ILE A 795 25.34 -27.69 -20.56
C ILE A 795 24.99 -28.20 -19.15
N ASN A 796 25.06 -27.33 -18.15
CA ASN A 796 24.51 -27.57 -16.80
C ASN A 796 23.64 -26.40 -16.30
N GLN A 797 23.49 -25.35 -17.12
CA GLN A 797 22.63 -24.21 -16.86
C GLN A 797 21.97 -23.72 -18.16
N LEU A 798 20.70 -23.33 -18.04
CA LEU A 798 19.95 -22.63 -19.09
C LEU A 798 19.59 -21.22 -18.62
N ARG A 799 19.49 -20.28 -19.57
CA ARG A 799 19.03 -18.92 -19.34
C ARG A 799 17.81 -18.67 -20.22
N VAL A 800 16.64 -18.57 -19.61
CA VAL A 800 15.38 -18.29 -20.32
C VAL A 800 15.13 -16.80 -20.27
N ILE A 801 15.07 -16.15 -21.43
CA ILE A 801 14.86 -14.70 -21.55
C ILE A 801 13.41 -14.47 -21.97
N TYR A 802 12.69 -13.66 -21.20
CA TYR A 802 11.29 -13.30 -21.45
C TYR A 802 11.19 -11.96 -22.18
N SER A 803 10.07 -11.73 -22.87
CA SER A 803 9.79 -10.45 -23.56
C SER A 803 9.65 -9.26 -22.62
N GLU A 804 9.40 -9.52 -21.34
CA GLU A 804 9.13 -8.55 -20.28
C GLU A 804 9.35 -9.17 -18.89
N ASP A 805 9.12 -8.38 -17.84
CA ASP A 805 9.22 -8.87 -16.47
C ASP A 805 8.09 -9.83 -16.11
N VAL A 806 8.47 -10.97 -15.54
CA VAL A 806 7.56 -12.01 -15.07
C VAL A 806 7.56 -12.12 -13.55
N ARG A 807 6.44 -12.60 -12.99
CA ARG A 807 6.16 -12.67 -11.56
C ARG A 807 7.24 -13.46 -10.80
N ASN A 808 7.86 -12.80 -9.83
CA ASN A 808 8.93 -13.36 -8.99
C ASN A 808 8.60 -13.21 -7.49
N THR A 809 7.75 -14.09 -6.97
CA THR A 809 7.18 -14.02 -5.61
C THR A 809 7.71 -15.10 -4.66
N GLY A 810 8.33 -16.17 -5.16
CA GLY A 810 8.96 -17.20 -4.32
C GLY A 810 9.06 -18.57 -5.00
N ALA A 811 10.05 -19.38 -4.61
CA ALA A 811 10.31 -20.69 -5.23
C ALA A 811 9.24 -21.77 -4.97
N THR A 812 8.25 -21.49 -4.12
CA THR A 812 7.10 -22.38 -3.84
C THR A 812 5.77 -21.84 -4.37
N ASP A 813 5.75 -20.61 -4.90
CA ASP A 813 4.56 -20.02 -5.50
C ASP A 813 4.33 -20.66 -6.88
N ALA A 814 3.09 -21.07 -7.16
CA ALA A 814 2.76 -21.85 -8.35
C ALA A 814 2.96 -21.05 -9.65
N GLU A 815 2.81 -19.73 -9.60
CA GLU A 815 2.92 -18.85 -10.77
C GLU A 815 4.26 -18.12 -10.87
N SER A 816 5.21 -18.40 -9.96
CA SER A 816 6.47 -17.68 -9.93
C SER A 816 7.52 -18.24 -10.89
N VAL A 817 8.21 -17.35 -11.61
CA VAL A 817 9.33 -17.67 -12.49
C VAL A 817 10.49 -18.41 -11.80
N ILE A 818 10.64 -18.26 -10.47
CA ILE A 818 11.71 -18.93 -9.71
C ILE A 818 11.29 -20.27 -9.10
N ASN A 819 10.07 -20.75 -9.36
CA ASN A 819 9.65 -22.08 -8.95
C ASN A 819 10.19 -23.13 -9.93
N PRO A 820 11.10 -24.05 -9.50
CA PRO A 820 11.65 -25.06 -10.39
C PRO A 820 10.62 -26.00 -11.01
N ALA A 821 9.43 -26.15 -10.39
CA ALA A 821 8.35 -26.99 -10.91
C ALA A 821 7.71 -26.45 -12.20
N ASN A 822 7.98 -25.19 -12.55
CA ASN A 822 7.43 -24.51 -13.72
C ASN A 822 8.26 -24.78 -14.99
N TYR A 823 9.32 -25.57 -14.85
CA TYR A 823 10.20 -26.00 -15.93
C TYR A 823 10.30 -27.52 -15.96
N ARG A 824 10.41 -28.09 -17.16
CA ARG A 824 10.60 -29.52 -17.35
C ARG A 824 11.71 -29.75 -18.37
N LEU A 825 12.59 -30.70 -18.07
CA LEU A 825 13.61 -31.17 -19.00
C LEU A 825 13.51 -32.69 -19.11
N PHE A 826 13.44 -33.21 -20.33
CA PHE A 826 13.28 -34.64 -20.58
C PHE A 826 14.26 -35.13 -21.65
N GLY A 827 15.11 -36.10 -21.32
CA GLY A 827 15.96 -36.80 -22.27
C GLY A 827 15.21 -38.00 -22.88
N ALA A 828 15.32 -38.18 -24.19
CA ALA A 828 14.62 -39.22 -24.95
C ALA A 828 14.90 -40.63 -24.43
N ASN A 829 16.11 -40.90 -23.95
CA ASN A 829 16.53 -42.18 -23.39
C ASN A 829 16.71 -42.14 -21.86
N LEU A 830 16.94 -40.94 -21.30
CA LEU A 830 17.24 -40.75 -19.88
C LEU A 830 16.00 -40.47 -19.01
N GLY A 831 14.90 -40.01 -19.61
CA GLY A 831 13.71 -39.58 -18.89
C GLY A 831 13.82 -38.16 -18.33
N ALA A 832 13.07 -37.87 -17.26
CA ALA A 832 13.05 -36.54 -16.65
C ALA A 832 14.40 -36.20 -15.99
N ILE A 833 14.91 -35.00 -16.29
CA ILE A 833 16.12 -34.42 -15.69
C ILE A 833 15.70 -33.32 -14.71
N GLY A 834 16.37 -33.25 -13.56
CA GLY A 834 16.06 -32.30 -12.49
C GLY A 834 16.39 -30.85 -12.86
N ILE A 835 15.49 -29.94 -12.47
CA ILE A 835 15.73 -28.51 -12.37
C ILE A 835 16.00 -28.21 -10.89
N ASP A 836 17.25 -27.94 -10.53
CA ASP A 836 17.69 -27.92 -9.13
C ASP A 836 17.32 -26.61 -8.44
N SER A 837 17.46 -25.51 -9.17
CA SER A 837 17.14 -24.16 -8.70
C SER A 837 16.94 -23.20 -9.87
N VAL A 838 16.20 -22.14 -9.61
CA VAL A 838 15.97 -21.06 -10.58
C VAL A 838 16.23 -19.72 -9.87
N ALA A 839 17.05 -18.87 -10.49
CA ALA A 839 17.24 -17.48 -10.09
C ALA A 839 16.67 -16.57 -11.19
N TYR A 840 16.23 -15.35 -10.83
CA TYR A 840 15.67 -14.41 -11.80
C TYR A 840 16.37 -13.06 -11.72
N ASP A 841 16.81 -12.57 -12.88
CA ASP A 841 17.36 -11.24 -13.09
C ASP A 841 16.35 -10.39 -13.85
N GLY A 842 15.48 -9.67 -13.11
CA GLY A 842 14.46 -8.80 -13.71
C GLY A 842 15.04 -7.64 -14.51
N GLY A 843 16.29 -7.23 -14.27
CA GLY A 843 16.93 -6.19 -15.09
C GLY A 843 17.15 -6.62 -16.54
N ASN A 844 17.22 -7.93 -16.78
CA ASN A 844 17.42 -8.53 -18.10
C ASN A 844 16.30 -9.52 -18.48
N HIS A 845 15.19 -9.54 -17.74
CA HIS A 845 14.08 -10.48 -17.92
C HIS A 845 14.53 -11.95 -18.02
N THR A 846 15.56 -12.35 -17.27
CA THR A 846 16.24 -13.65 -17.47
C THR A 846 16.09 -14.57 -16.27
N ALA A 847 15.54 -15.77 -16.48
CA ALA A 847 15.58 -16.87 -15.52
C ALA A 847 16.81 -17.76 -15.75
N ILE A 848 17.60 -18.00 -14.72
CA ILE A 848 18.82 -18.82 -14.75
C ILE A 848 18.54 -20.13 -14.02
N LEU A 849 18.47 -21.23 -14.77
CA LEU A 849 18.16 -22.56 -14.28
C LEU A 849 19.46 -23.34 -14.07
N THR A 850 19.61 -23.98 -12.92
CA THR A 850 20.65 -25.00 -12.70
C THR A 850 20.06 -26.39 -12.88
N LEU A 851 20.75 -27.23 -13.65
CA LEU A 851 20.26 -28.52 -14.11
C LEU A 851 21.12 -29.68 -13.58
N ASN A 852 20.51 -30.86 -13.45
CA ASN A 852 21.20 -32.15 -13.30
C ASN A 852 22.21 -32.17 -12.13
N ASP A 853 21.81 -31.67 -10.97
CA ASP A 853 22.65 -31.49 -9.77
C ASP A 853 23.92 -30.67 -10.06
N GLY A 854 23.85 -29.76 -11.02
CA GLY A 854 24.97 -28.95 -11.53
C GLY A 854 25.97 -29.69 -12.44
N ASN A 855 25.72 -30.96 -12.78
CA ASN A 855 26.56 -31.74 -13.69
C ASN A 855 26.16 -31.50 -15.15
N PRO A 856 27.11 -31.56 -16.12
CA PRO A 856 26.78 -31.50 -17.53
C PRO A 856 25.72 -32.53 -17.95
N LEU A 857 24.82 -32.14 -18.83
CA LEU A 857 23.84 -33.03 -19.45
C LEU A 857 24.56 -34.15 -20.21
N PRO A 858 24.16 -35.43 -20.01
CA PRO A 858 24.71 -36.53 -20.80
C PRO A 858 24.33 -36.47 -22.28
N GLU A 859 24.91 -37.35 -23.10
CA GLU A 859 24.50 -37.50 -24.50
C GLU A 859 23.06 -38.02 -24.59
N ASP A 860 22.15 -37.21 -25.14
CA ASP A 860 20.77 -37.56 -25.45
C ASP A 860 20.12 -36.49 -26.33
N SER A 861 18.91 -36.76 -26.82
CA SER A 861 18.00 -35.72 -27.33
C SER A 861 17.09 -35.23 -26.22
N TYR A 862 16.97 -33.92 -26.05
CA TYR A 862 16.25 -33.27 -24.97
C TYR A 862 15.04 -32.49 -25.46
N ILE A 863 13.99 -32.49 -24.62
CA ILE A 863 12.83 -31.60 -24.71
C ILE A 863 12.84 -30.74 -23.44
N PHE A 864 13.01 -29.44 -23.62
CA PHE A 864 12.87 -28.45 -22.57
C PHE A 864 11.51 -27.77 -22.68
N THR A 865 10.82 -27.58 -21.56
CA THR A 865 9.48 -26.98 -21.51
C THR A 865 9.40 -25.95 -20.40
N VAL A 866 8.86 -24.77 -20.72
CA VAL A 866 8.38 -23.79 -19.75
C VAL A 866 6.86 -23.91 -19.70
N VAL A 867 6.30 -24.13 -18.51
CA VAL A 867 4.87 -24.42 -18.36
C VAL A 867 4.05 -23.12 -18.47
N GLY A 868 3.19 -23.03 -19.48
CA GLY A 868 2.47 -21.82 -19.87
C GLY A 868 1.57 -21.24 -18.78
N ASN A 869 0.77 -22.10 -18.17
CA ASN A 869 -0.15 -21.69 -17.10
C ASN A 869 0.54 -21.39 -15.76
N ALA A 870 1.84 -21.67 -15.66
CA ALA A 870 2.61 -21.53 -14.42
C ALA A 870 3.55 -20.32 -14.41
N ILE A 871 3.58 -19.53 -15.48
CA ILE A 871 4.32 -18.27 -15.57
C ILE A 871 3.33 -17.15 -15.88
N GLU A 872 3.40 -16.06 -15.13
CA GLU A 872 2.62 -14.84 -15.32
C GLU A 872 3.54 -13.63 -15.44
N ASP A 873 3.12 -12.60 -16.18
CA ASP A 873 3.70 -11.26 -16.08
C ASP A 873 3.31 -10.59 -14.74
N LEU A 874 3.68 -9.32 -14.57
CA LEU A 874 3.38 -8.57 -13.35
C LEU A 874 1.90 -8.18 -13.21
N VAL A 875 1.09 -8.30 -14.27
CA VAL A 875 -0.35 -7.97 -14.27
C VAL A 875 -1.26 -9.20 -14.37
N GLY A 876 -0.68 -10.40 -14.44
CA GLY A 876 -1.37 -11.69 -14.41
C GLY A 876 -1.64 -12.33 -15.76
N ASN A 877 -1.10 -11.83 -16.88
CA ASN A 877 -1.21 -12.53 -18.15
C ASN A 877 -0.31 -13.78 -18.11
N LYS A 878 -0.89 -14.93 -18.47
CA LYS A 878 -0.17 -16.21 -18.56
C LYS A 878 0.83 -16.19 -19.72
N LEU A 879 1.91 -16.97 -19.64
CA LEU A 879 2.89 -17.11 -20.72
C LEU A 879 2.22 -17.59 -22.03
N ASP A 880 2.51 -16.88 -23.11
CA ASP A 880 2.27 -17.29 -24.50
C ASP A 880 3.53 -18.01 -25.01
N GLY A 881 3.54 -19.33 -24.86
CA GLY A 881 4.68 -20.18 -25.15
C GLY A 881 4.88 -20.49 -26.63
N ASP A 882 3.81 -20.42 -27.44
CA ASP A 882 3.84 -20.65 -28.89
C ASP A 882 3.87 -19.35 -29.72
N GLY A 883 3.67 -18.19 -29.08
CA GLY A 883 3.73 -16.86 -29.67
C GLY A 883 2.50 -16.47 -30.50
N ASN A 884 1.32 -17.05 -30.20
CA ASN A 884 0.07 -16.79 -30.93
C ASN A 884 -0.69 -15.54 -30.45
N GLY A 885 -0.22 -14.91 -29.36
CA GLY A 885 -0.82 -13.75 -28.70
C GLY A 885 -1.83 -14.09 -27.59
N ILE A 886 -1.93 -15.35 -27.18
CA ILE A 886 -2.85 -15.84 -26.13
C ILE A 886 -2.02 -16.55 -25.06
N GLY A 887 -2.19 -16.14 -23.79
CA GLY A 887 -1.49 -16.77 -22.68
C GLY A 887 -2.07 -18.13 -22.27
N GLY A 888 -1.22 -19.01 -21.77
CA GLY A 888 -1.58 -20.28 -21.12
C GLY A 888 -1.00 -21.54 -21.78
N ASP A 889 -0.25 -21.42 -22.86
CA ASP A 889 0.39 -22.55 -23.56
C ASP A 889 1.90 -22.65 -23.28
N ASP A 890 2.41 -23.88 -23.39
CA ASP A 890 3.77 -24.22 -23.00
C ASP A 890 4.78 -23.80 -24.09
N PHE A 891 5.89 -23.17 -23.70
CA PHE A 891 7.05 -23.04 -24.59
C PHE A 891 7.80 -24.37 -24.62
N VAL A 892 8.15 -24.85 -25.81
CA VAL A 892 8.86 -26.13 -26.01
C VAL A 892 10.08 -25.92 -26.89
N LEU A 893 11.24 -26.41 -26.43
CA LEU A 893 12.51 -26.40 -27.14
C LEU A 893 13.08 -27.81 -27.26
N HIS A 894 13.44 -28.22 -28.47
CA HIS A 894 14.14 -29.48 -28.74
C HIS A 894 15.62 -29.21 -29.02
N PHE A 895 16.52 -29.98 -28.42
CA PHE A 895 17.95 -29.95 -28.74
C PHE A 895 18.60 -31.30 -28.48
N ALA A 896 19.84 -31.51 -28.89
CA ALA A 896 20.60 -32.73 -28.61
C ALA A 896 22.01 -32.39 -28.11
N VAL A 897 22.45 -33.13 -27.11
CA VAL A 897 23.84 -33.11 -26.65
C VAL A 897 24.52 -34.35 -27.22
N VAL A 898 25.65 -34.17 -27.91
CA VAL A 898 26.41 -35.26 -28.55
C VAL A 898 27.91 -35.16 -28.29
N ASN A 899 28.60 -36.29 -28.30
CA ASN A 899 30.05 -36.32 -28.38
C ASN A 899 30.51 -36.26 -29.85
N TRP A 900 31.47 -35.41 -30.20
CA TRP A 900 32.00 -35.29 -31.57
C TRP A 900 33.35 -35.97 -31.66
N SER A 901 33.61 -36.65 -32.78
CA SER A 901 34.91 -37.28 -32.98
C SER A 901 36.04 -36.23 -33.02
N PRO A 902 37.25 -36.59 -32.54
CA PRO A 902 38.44 -35.75 -32.69
C PRO A 902 38.74 -35.39 -34.15
N ASP A 903 39.39 -34.24 -34.37
CA ASP A 903 39.87 -33.80 -35.68
C ASP A 903 41.37 -34.11 -35.86
N CYS A 904 41.65 -35.06 -36.75
CA CYS A 904 43.01 -35.48 -37.14
C CYS A 904 43.58 -34.69 -38.33
N SER A 905 42.84 -33.76 -38.94
CA SER A 905 43.19 -33.15 -40.23
C SER A 905 44.44 -32.26 -40.18
N ALA A 906 44.75 -31.68 -39.02
CA ALA A 906 45.92 -30.84 -38.78
C ALA A 906 47.11 -31.62 -38.19
N ALA A 907 47.04 -32.95 -38.17
CA ALA A 907 48.08 -33.79 -37.59
C ALA A 907 49.43 -33.61 -38.31
N VAL A 908 50.48 -33.36 -37.52
CA VAL A 908 51.86 -33.22 -37.99
C VAL A 908 52.81 -33.99 -37.07
N PRO A 909 53.93 -34.50 -37.59
CA PRO A 909 54.91 -35.17 -36.75
C PRO A 909 55.71 -34.15 -35.94
N SER A 910 56.11 -34.51 -34.72
CA SER A 910 56.99 -33.67 -33.88
C SER A 910 58.37 -33.41 -34.50
N VAL A 911 58.76 -34.23 -35.47
CA VAL A 911 59.99 -34.09 -36.26
C VAL A 911 59.66 -34.42 -37.72
N ALA A 912 59.65 -33.43 -38.60
CA ALA A 912 59.37 -33.64 -40.03
C ALA A 912 60.58 -34.14 -40.84
N ALA A 913 61.81 -33.83 -40.38
CA ALA A 913 63.04 -34.23 -41.04
C ALA A 913 64.13 -34.63 -40.03
N ILE A 914 64.77 -35.77 -40.25
CA ILE A 914 65.75 -36.37 -39.35
C ILE A 914 67.18 -36.23 -39.92
N TRP A 915 68.05 -35.54 -39.17
CA TRP A 915 69.48 -35.40 -39.49
C TRP A 915 70.31 -35.27 -38.21
N PRO A 916 71.54 -35.80 -38.12
CA PRO A 916 72.28 -36.56 -39.14
C PRO A 916 71.83 -38.02 -39.26
N VAL A 917 72.00 -38.60 -40.46
CA VAL A 917 71.84 -40.04 -40.71
C VAL A 917 72.88 -40.80 -39.88
N ASN A 918 72.44 -41.46 -38.82
CA ASN A 918 73.32 -42.08 -37.81
C ASN A 918 72.81 -43.45 -37.33
N HIS A 919 71.79 -44.01 -38.00
CA HIS A 919 71.21 -45.33 -37.74
C HIS A 919 70.54 -45.48 -36.37
N LYS A 920 70.33 -44.40 -35.60
CA LYS A 920 69.62 -44.43 -34.32
C LYS A 920 68.13 -44.19 -34.51
N PHE A 921 67.33 -44.74 -33.62
CA PHE A 921 65.91 -44.41 -33.52
C PHE A 921 65.70 -42.98 -33.06
N VAL A 922 64.74 -42.31 -33.71
CA VAL A 922 64.23 -40.98 -33.35
C VAL A 922 62.77 -41.14 -32.99
N ALA A 923 62.40 -40.62 -31.82
CA ALA A 923 61.02 -40.58 -31.37
C ALA A 923 60.23 -39.51 -32.13
N VAL A 924 59.06 -39.90 -32.62
CA VAL A 924 58.12 -39.07 -33.36
C VAL A 924 56.76 -39.16 -32.66
N ASN A 925 56.30 -38.03 -32.11
CA ASN A 925 54.95 -37.88 -31.60
C ASN A 925 54.06 -37.25 -32.67
N VAL A 926 52.76 -37.56 -32.65
CA VAL A 926 51.77 -36.85 -33.45
C VAL A 926 51.31 -35.61 -32.68
N LEU A 927 51.35 -34.45 -33.33
CA LEU A 927 50.93 -33.16 -32.80
C LEU A 927 49.79 -32.60 -33.67
N GLY A 928 49.05 -31.62 -33.16
CA GLY A 928 48.05 -30.89 -33.95
C GLY A 928 46.69 -31.58 -34.09
N VAL A 929 46.48 -32.73 -33.44
CA VAL A 929 45.15 -33.31 -33.27
C VAL A 929 44.40 -32.53 -32.19
N THR A 930 43.16 -32.17 -32.46
CA THR A 930 42.30 -31.41 -31.55
C THR A 930 40.96 -32.08 -31.38
N ASP A 931 40.35 -31.92 -30.22
CA ASP A 931 38.99 -32.34 -29.97
C ASP A 931 38.06 -31.12 -29.97
N PRO A 932 36.92 -31.14 -30.69
CA PRO A 932 35.99 -30.01 -30.71
C PRO A 932 35.41 -29.64 -29.34
N GLN A 933 35.24 -30.60 -28.43
CA GLN A 933 34.80 -30.41 -27.03
C GLN A 933 35.98 -30.16 -26.08
N SER A 934 37.21 -30.16 -26.59
CA SER A 934 38.45 -30.12 -25.81
C SER A 934 38.62 -31.33 -24.88
N ASP A 935 38.06 -32.48 -25.25
CA ASP A 935 38.26 -33.72 -24.51
C ASP A 935 39.74 -34.17 -24.55
N PRO A 936 40.24 -34.84 -23.48
CA PRO A 936 41.60 -35.37 -23.46
C PRO A 936 41.82 -36.48 -24.50
N LEU A 937 42.76 -36.27 -25.43
CA LEU A 937 43.03 -37.21 -26.51
C LEU A 937 44.11 -38.24 -26.18
N THR A 938 43.85 -39.49 -26.56
CA THR A 938 44.82 -40.60 -26.56
C THR A 938 45.25 -40.94 -27.98
N ILE A 939 46.52 -40.70 -28.32
CA ILE A 939 47.10 -41.11 -29.61
C ILE A 939 47.67 -42.52 -29.52
N THR A 940 47.37 -43.36 -30.50
CA THR A 940 47.94 -44.70 -30.68
C THR A 940 48.51 -44.86 -32.09
N ILE A 941 49.79 -45.18 -32.22
CA ILE A 941 50.42 -45.50 -33.49
C ILE A 941 49.96 -46.88 -33.98
N THR A 942 49.44 -46.94 -35.20
CA THR A 942 48.84 -48.16 -35.76
C THR A 942 49.64 -48.75 -36.92
N GLY A 943 50.53 -47.97 -37.56
CA GLY A 943 51.38 -48.42 -38.65
C GLY A 943 52.62 -47.54 -38.85
N ILE A 944 53.73 -48.13 -39.29
CA ILE A 944 54.94 -47.40 -39.68
C ILE A 944 55.48 -48.03 -40.96
N TRP A 945 55.55 -47.24 -42.01
CA TRP A 945 55.94 -47.69 -43.34
C TRP A 945 56.98 -46.76 -43.94
N GLN A 946 57.70 -47.25 -44.94
CA GLN A 946 58.72 -46.48 -45.64
C GLN A 946 58.68 -46.77 -47.14
N ASP A 947 59.22 -45.83 -47.90
CA ASP A 947 59.27 -45.84 -49.36
C ASP A 947 60.46 -46.60 -49.94
N GLU A 948 61.55 -46.71 -49.18
CA GLU A 948 62.72 -47.49 -49.54
C GLU A 948 62.73 -48.87 -48.85
N PRO A 949 63.36 -49.92 -49.42
CA PRO A 949 63.46 -51.23 -48.75
C PRO A 949 64.12 -51.13 -47.36
N VAL A 950 63.73 -52.04 -46.45
CA VAL A 950 64.22 -52.09 -45.06
C VAL A 950 65.71 -52.47 -44.94
N ASP A 951 66.28 -53.11 -45.97
CA ASP A 951 67.72 -53.41 -46.04
C ASP A 951 68.19 -53.42 -47.52
N THR A 952 69.27 -52.71 -47.82
CA THR A 952 69.89 -52.51 -49.14
C THR A 952 71.42 -52.31 -49.05
N ASP A 953 72.13 -52.45 -50.17
CA ASP A 953 73.57 -52.20 -50.18
C ASP A 953 73.90 -50.71 -49.94
N GLY A 954 74.39 -50.39 -48.74
CA GLY A 954 74.93 -49.06 -48.38
C GLY A 954 74.18 -48.32 -47.27
N ASP A 955 73.15 -48.91 -46.67
CA ASP A 955 72.39 -48.33 -45.55
C ASP A 955 72.97 -48.66 -44.16
N GLY A 956 73.84 -49.67 -44.04
CA GLY A 956 74.49 -50.06 -42.79
C GLY A 956 73.94 -51.34 -42.15
N LYS A 957 72.93 -51.99 -42.75
CA LYS A 957 72.30 -53.26 -42.31
C LYS A 957 71.63 -53.19 -40.94
N HIS A 958 70.89 -52.13 -40.63
CA HIS A 958 70.14 -52.03 -39.38
C HIS A 958 68.64 -52.23 -39.62
N MET A 959 68.05 -53.26 -39.01
CA MET A 959 66.62 -53.57 -39.12
C MET A 959 66.06 -54.04 -37.75
N PRO A 960 64.77 -53.83 -37.45
CA PRO A 960 63.78 -53.09 -38.25
C PRO A 960 64.04 -51.58 -38.21
N ASP A 961 63.40 -50.84 -39.11
CA ASP A 961 63.56 -49.39 -39.29
C ASP A 961 62.50 -48.56 -38.54
N GLY A 962 61.46 -49.22 -38.04
CA GLY A 962 60.37 -48.63 -37.26
C GLY A 962 60.02 -49.50 -36.06
N GLN A 963 59.64 -48.88 -34.94
CA GLN A 963 59.02 -49.54 -33.78
C GLN A 963 58.07 -48.59 -33.06
N GLY A 964 57.26 -49.10 -32.13
CA GLY A 964 56.33 -48.27 -31.33
C GLY A 964 54.84 -48.40 -31.70
N ILE A 965 54.47 -49.37 -32.55
CA ILE A 965 53.06 -49.73 -32.80
C ILE A 965 52.37 -50.07 -31.47
N GLY A 966 51.16 -49.55 -31.26
CA GLY A 966 50.39 -49.71 -30.03
C GLY A 966 50.78 -48.77 -28.89
N THR A 967 51.66 -47.79 -29.13
CA THR A 967 52.05 -46.75 -28.17
C THR A 967 51.71 -45.36 -28.71
N SER A 968 51.89 -44.30 -27.92
CA SER A 968 51.66 -42.91 -28.37
C SER A 968 52.82 -42.29 -29.16
N THR A 969 53.94 -43.01 -29.31
CA THR A 969 55.16 -42.49 -29.94
C THR A 969 55.72 -43.51 -30.94
N ALA A 970 55.83 -43.11 -32.20
CA ALA A 970 56.54 -43.89 -33.20
C ALA A 970 58.05 -43.68 -33.02
N GLN A 971 58.86 -44.68 -33.34
CA GLN A 971 60.31 -44.55 -33.40
C GLN A 971 60.79 -45.04 -34.75
N VAL A 972 61.33 -44.12 -35.54
CA VAL A 972 61.86 -44.41 -36.88
C VAL A 972 63.37 -44.20 -36.91
N ARG A 973 64.08 -44.98 -37.70
CA ARG A 973 65.53 -44.91 -37.76
C ARG A 973 65.98 -43.71 -38.59
N ALA A 974 67.02 -43.01 -38.12
CA ALA A 974 67.75 -42.01 -38.91
C ALA A 974 68.62 -42.70 -39.98
N GLU A 975 67.98 -43.40 -40.91
CA GLU A 975 68.59 -44.24 -41.95
C GLU A 975 67.85 -44.07 -43.29
N ARG A 976 68.59 -44.29 -44.38
CA ARG A 976 68.13 -44.22 -45.77
C ARG A 976 69.11 -44.96 -46.66
N THR A 977 68.70 -45.26 -47.88
CA THR A 977 69.53 -45.86 -48.92
C THR A 977 70.63 -44.88 -49.35
N GLY A 978 71.87 -45.37 -49.42
CA GLY A 978 73.05 -44.54 -49.68
C GLY A 978 73.06 -43.82 -51.04
N GLY A 979 72.42 -44.40 -52.07
CA GLY A 979 72.29 -43.83 -53.42
C GLY A 979 70.87 -43.38 -53.79
N GLY A 980 69.95 -43.36 -52.83
CA GLY A 980 68.56 -42.96 -53.02
C GLY A 980 68.33 -41.44 -53.00
N ASN A 981 67.06 -41.05 -53.09
CA ASN A 981 66.55 -39.68 -52.98
C ASN A 981 66.23 -39.27 -51.52
N GLY A 982 66.46 -40.16 -50.55
CA GLY A 982 66.15 -39.94 -49.13
C GLY A 982 64.85 -40.63 -48.76
N ARG A 983 64.79 -41.21 -47.55
CA ARG A 983 63.68 -42.03 -47.10
C ARG A 983 62.53 -41.18 -46.56
N LEU A 984 61.30 -41.56 -46.84
CA LEU A 984 60.11 -41.04 -46.19
C LEU A 984 59.39 -42.13 -45.41
N TYR A 985 59.15 -41.87 -44.13
CA TYR A 985 58.31 -42.70 -43.28
C TYR A 985 56.87 -42.21 -43.31
N HIS A 986 55.92 -43.13 -43.49
CA HIS A 986 54.48 -42.93 -43.31
C HIS A 986 54.06 -43.56 -41.99
N ILE A 987 53.61 -42.75 -41.03
CA ILE A 987 53.25 -43.19 -39.69
C ILE A 987 51.73 -43.03 -39.51
N ASP A 988 51.02 -44.16 -39.47
CA ASP A 988 49.58 -44.18 -39.19
C ASP A 988 49.32 -44.07 -37.69
N PHE A 989 48.26 -43.36 -37.32
CA PHE A 989 47.80 -43.27 -35.94
C PHE A 989 46.27 -43.22 -35.86
N VAL A 990 45.75 -43.51 -34.67
CA VAL A 990 44.37 -43.24 -34.26
C VAL A 990 44.40 -42.31 -33.04
N ALA A 991 43.55 -41.30 -33.03
CA ALA A 991 43.25 -40.49 -31.86
C ALA A 991 41.86 -40.86 -31.32
N ASP A 992 41.75 -41.04 -30.01
CA ASP A 992 40.55 -41.45 -29.29
C ASP A 992 40.31 -40.48 -28.12
N ASP A 993 39.07 -40.02 -27.95
CA ASP A 993 38.66 -39.07 -26.89
C ASP A 993 38.26 -39.75 -25.57
N GLY A 994 38.18 -41.08 -25.52
CA GLY A 994 37.70 -41.84 -24.37
C GLY A 994 36.18 -41.81 -24.14
N ASN A 995 35.45 -41.03 -24.94
CA ASN A 995 34.01 -40.81 -24.91
C ASN A 995 33.31 -41.43 -26.14
N GLY A 996 34.02 -42.22 -26.95
CA GLY A 996 33.50 -42.99 -28.07
C GLY A 996 33.73 -42.37 -29.44
N GLY A 997 34.31 -41.16 -29.51
CA GLY A 997 34.77 -40.52 -30.73
C GLY A 997 36.21 -40.91 -31.05
N SER A 998 36.49 -41.14 -32.34
CA SER A 998 37.85 -41.41 -32.81
C SER A 998 38.07 -40.92 -34.22
N CYS A 999 39.33 -40.58 -34.54
CA CYS A 999 39.79 -40.29 -35.89
C CYS A 999 41.09 -41.03 -36.19
N ALA A 1000 41.33 -41.34 -37.46
CA ALA A 1000 42.57 -41.94 -37.94
C ALA A 1000 43.29 -40.97 -38.89
N GLY A 1001 44.61 -40.96 -38.86
CA GLY A 1001 45.43 -40.11 -39.73
C GLY A 1001 46.81 -40.70 -40.00
N GLU A 1002 47.56 -40.02 -40.86
CA GLU A 1002 48.95 -40.34 -41.21
C GLU A 1002 49.82 -39.09 -41.05
N VAL A 1003 51.03 -39.25 -40.52
CA VAL A 1003 52.07 -38.22 -40.53
C VAL A 1003 53.33 -38.71 -41.24
N GLN A 1004 53.99 -37.83 -41.99
CA GLN A 1004 55.15 -38.18 -42.80
C GLN A 1004 56.46 -37.64 -42.22
N VAL A 1005 57.48 -38.49 -42.08
CA VAL A 1005 58.80 -38.11 -41.53
C VAL A 1005 59.93 -38.47 -42.48
N GLY A 1006 60.69 -37.46 -42.88
CA GLY A 1006 61.76 -37.60 -43.86
C GLY A 1006 63.15 -37.82 -43.29
N VAL A 1007 63.98 -38.64 -43.95
CA VAL A 1007 65.43 -38.75 -43.74
C VAL A 1007 66.13 -38.34 -45.05
N PRO A 1008 66.54 -37.08 -45.21
CA PRO A 1008 67.04 -36.55 -46.48
C PRO A 1008 68.39 -37.13 -46.90
N HIS A 1009 68.63 -37.14 -48.22
CA HIS A 1009 69.92 -37.55 -48.78
C HIS A 1009 71.06 -36.66 -48.25
N ASP A 1010 71.04 -35.37 -48.58
CA ASP A 1010 71.90 -34.37 -47.96
C ASP A 1010 71.12 -33.46 -47.01
N LYS A 1011 71.81 -32.77 -46.08
CA LYS A 1011 71.17 -31.93 -45.04
C LYS A 1011 70.18 -30.87 -45.58
N LYS A 1012 70.27 -30.52 -46.86
CA LYS A 1012 69.42 -29.51 -47.53
C LYS A 1012 68.40 -30.12 -48.50
N ASP A 1013 68.44 -31.43 -48.70
CA ASP A 1013 67.52 -32.11 -49.60
C ASP A 1013 66.18 -32.35 -48.91
N THR A 1014 65.15 -32.58 -49.72
CA THR A 1014 63.85 -33.05 -49.27
C THR A 1014 63.70 -34.48 -49.79
N PRO A 1015 63.38 -35.46 -48.92
CA PRO A 1015 63.03 -36.82 -49.37
C PRO A 1015 61.90 -36.77 -50.39
N VAL A 1016 61.94 -37.69 -51.34
CA VAL A 1016 60.88 -37.82 -52.35
C VAL A 1016 60.02 -39.01 -51.94
N ASP A 1017 58.74 -38.77 -51.74
CA ASP A 1017 57.76 -39.82 -51.43
C ASP A 1017 57.58 -40.75 -52.64
N ASP A 1018 58.24 -41.91 -52.62
CA ASP A 1018 58.04 -42.98 -53.61
C ASP A 1018 56.87 -43.93 -53.23
N GLY A 1019 56.16 -43.63 -52.13
CA GLY A 1019 54.96 -44.31 -51.65
C GLY A 1019 55.21 -45.29 -50.50
N ARG A 1020 54.13 -45.71 -49.86
CA ARG A 1020 54.13 -46.70 -48.76
C ARG A 1020 54.41 -48.13 -49.26
N LEU A 1021 55.68 -48.47 -49.43
CA LEU A 1021 56.08 -49.72 -50.09
C LEU A 1021 56.51 -50.84 -49.12
N TYR A 1022 57.07 -50.49 -47.97
CA TYR A 1022 57.67 -51.45 -47.03
C TYR A 1022 57.24 -51.20 -45.59
N ASP A 1023 56.85 -52.26 -44.88
CA ASP A 1023 56.55 -52.20 -43.45
C ASP A 1023 57.86 -52.03 -42.68
N SER A 1024 58.03 -50.87 -42.03
CA SER A 1024 59.27 -50.52 -41.35
C SER A 1024 59.51 -51.36 -40.10
N THR A 1025 58.48 -52.04 -39.58
CA THR A 1025 58.55 -52.80 -38.33
C THR A 1025 59.00 -54.25 -38.52
N LEU A 1026 59.06 -54.71 -39.77
CA LEU A 1026 59.47 -56.07 -40.10
C LEU A 1026 60.99 -56.17 -40.27
N VAL A 1027 61.49 -57.38 -40.00
CA VAL A 1027 62.84 -57.82 -40.37
C VAL A 1027 62.65 -58.73 -41.59
N PRO A 1028 63.15 -58.36 -42.79
CA PRO A 1028 62.96 -59.12 -44.04
C PRO A 1028 63.32 -60.60 -43.98
#